data_AF-A0A7T5RDH7-F1
#
_entry.id   AF-A0A7T5RDH7-F1
#
_cell.length_a   1.000
_cell.length_b   1.000
_cell.length_c   1.000
_cell.angle_alpha   90.00
_cell.angle_beta   90.00
_cell.angle_gamma   90.00
#
_symmetry.space_group_name_H-M   'P 1'
#
loop_
_entity.id
_entity.type
_entity.pdbx_description
1 polymer ?
#
loop_
_entity_poly.entity_id
_entity_poly.type
_entity_poly.pdbx_seq_one_letter_code
_entity_poly.pdbx_strand_id
1 'polypeptide(L)'
;MNSQPYQNTTSPSLIRNQTVTLFSEPNFFAVNILEQLLSKNCFVNIITKETKKWEEKTKHLNRDNFLISSYKKIPVRRSDYTIFCSGFLSIKNTYDDLYFFNNKVNVAGSRVIAVFPFESYYLDSEVKPLPNENTSIIYVGDLLGPRIDLDSDLLTSSLMFEILTKRSLSLGVGETFYPMFVSDASKIISKWMFSFGPYGKQVFLLGPPVSATNYWKANKDIVDEVKLKYVNDMPIRPIPKDFEVVRIEADLKYCLTETFKWFVYKDDKSVAKKDAAVKPLIPIKLKVPKKVNKRLRTIIRSSFLVLTILVFPLLINAAGWGMFYFFYRQHFVDQKKDRTNSVLIAKTLFAIGKNSSLVFTNIPVIGRVYKESAFASTVGTTSSEMILSASSAVNDGIVLFNNILGDKPYDSAEIGKNIKVNVDFLYRELSLMQSETQDGIKSGLFLPSYLSEKVNFEKYKNMLVQGSVLAENLPDILGKGQKKTYLVLFQNNMELRPTGGFIGSYGVLSLDSGRLNELNVNDVYSADGQLKGHVEPPAPLKEHLGQANWWLRDSNWDPDFPTSAQRAEWFLNKETDQQVDGVVALDLDIVKDILSFTGPIFLPDYNLTISDKNLYETTQSEVQDNFFPGTHKKASFLTALSRQLLFEIGKTEGKNKGSLLKAFVENLDERHIQAYFHSSKLEDPILMLGWGGAVGEFSCGEDCYQDSVGLVEANLGFNKSNYFISRKVGLSVNMNKENVIRTLNVNYHNSASPVLGPSGRYGVYLRVVLPPDTNSVTVSKVSGDNEEQISPEITMVKNRKEAGIWLTVLPEQDLDVKFIWKSDIPENTQLSGYGIYIRKQAGVSDDPWSINLGFTLTKPESFRYNTILTKDFYQKIFIK
;
A
#
# COMPACT_ATOMS: atom_id res chain seq x y z
N MET A 1 5.19 -22.51 34.62
CA MET A 1 5.28 -23.85 34.01
C MET A 1 4.52 -23.83 32.69
N ASN A 2 5.14 -24.40 31.66
CA ASN A 2 4.64 -24.76 30.32
C ASN A 2 4.61 -23.69 29.21
N SER A 3 5.83 -23.36 28.76
CA SER A 3 6.37 -23.55 27.39
C SER A 3 5.47 -23.31 26.14
N GLN A 4 5.77 -22.20 25.44
CA GLN A 4 6.22 -22.09 24.02
C GLN A 4 5.39 -22.69 22.86
N PRO A 5 5.66 -22.29 21.59
CA PRO A 5 6.14 -21.00 21.07
C PRO A 5 5.38 -20.52 19.80
N TYR A 6 5.68 -19.27 19.41
CA TYR A 6 5.31 -18.61 18.15
C TYR A 6 5.95 -19.28 16.92
N GLN A 7 5.17 -19.54 15.87
CA GLN A 7 5.68 -19.82 14.52
C GLN A 7 5.60 -18.58 13.61
N ASN A 8 6.73 -18.33 12.94
CA ASN A 8 6.93 -17.43 11.82
C ASN A 8 6.26 -18.00 10.55
N THR A 9 5.65 -17.14 9.72
CA THR A 9 5.58 -17.38 8.27
C THR A 9 5.90 -16.09 7.50
N THR A 10 7.12 -16.05 6.97
CA THR A 10 7.52 -15.24 5.83
C THR A 10 7.60 -16.15 4.61
N SER A 11 6.82 -15.80 3.59
CA SER A 11 6.92 -16.36 2.24
C SER A 11 8.36 -16.26 1.70
N PRO A 12 8.96 -17.34 1.15
CA PRO A 12 10.28 -17.27 0.54
C PRO A 12 10.16 -17.13 -0.99
N SER A 13 10.19 -15.89 -1.49
CA SER A 13 10.89 -15.55 -2.76
C SER A 13 10.99 -14.04 -3.01
N LEU A 14 11.21 -13.27 -1.94
CA LEU A 14 11.86 -11.96 -1.92
C LEU A 14 12.67 -11.97 -0.61
N ILE A 15 13.99 -11.83 -0.67
CA ILE A 15 14.83 -11.79 0.54
C ILE A 15 14.27 -10.64 1.41
N ARG A 16 13.64 -10.99 2.54
CA ARG A 16 12.98 -9.99 3.39
C ARG A 16 14.09 -9.19 4.06
N ASN A 17 14.46 -8.05 3.47
CA ASN A 17 15.47 -7.16 4.04
C ASN A 17 15.02 -6.73 5.44
N GLN A 18 15.83 -7.02 6.47
CA GLN A 18 15.53 -6.65 7.85
C GLN A 18 15.42 -5.12 7.94
N THR A 19 14.40 -4.62 8.62
CA THR A 19 14.15 -3.17 8.69
C THR A 19 14.75 -2.59 9.96
N VAL A 20 15.67 -1.64 9.81
CA VAL A 20 16.38 -0.99 10.93
C VAL A 20 16.05 0.49 10.98
N THR A 21 15.59 1.00 12.12
CA THR A 21 15.49 2.44 12.33
C THR A 21 16.81 2.97 12.90
N LEU A 22 17.43 3.93 12.21
CA LEU A 22 18.61 4.65 12.69
C LEU A 22 18.17 6.06 13.10
N PHE A 23 18.04 6.30 14.40
CA PHE A 23 17.76 7.63 14.94
C PHE A 23 19.07 8.34 15.25
N SER A 24 19.42 9.35 14.44
CA SER A 24 20.69 10.06 14.58
C SER A 24 20.74 11.35 13.77
N GLU A 25 21.38 12.37 14.31
CA GLU A 25 21.94 13.45 13.49
C GLU A 25 23.13 12.95 12.64
N PRO A 26 23.49 13.60 11.52
CA PRO A 26 24.45 13.08 10.54
C PRO A 26 25.90 13.14 11.04
N ASN A 27 26.25 12.31 12.01
CA ASN A 27 27.60 12.13 12.53
C ASN A 27 28.35 11.00 11.84
N PHE A 28 29.68 11.04 11.85
CA PHE A 28 30.51 10.08 11.13
C PHE A 28 30.31 8.64 11.59
N PHE A 29 30.01 8.40 12.87
CA PHE A 29 29.77 7.05 13.37
C PHE A 29 28.44 6.47 12.87
N ALA A 30 27.37 7.28 12.85
CA ALA A 30 26.08 6.89 12.31
C ALA A 30 26.13 6.58 10.80
N VAL A 31 26.95 7.31 10.03
CA VAL A 31 27.19 7.01 8.61
C VAL A 31 27.90 5.65 8.44
N ASN A 32 28.88 5.35 9.28
CA ASN A 32 29.54 4.03 9.26
C ASN A 32 28.57 2.91 9.67
N ILE A 33 27.70 3.13 10.67
CA ILE A 33 26.64 2.18 11.03
C ILE A 33 25.69 1.95 9.84
N LEU A 34 25.23 3.01 9.16
CA LEU A 34 24.40 2.89 7.97
C LEU A 34 25.05 2.01 6.89
N GLU A 35 26.32 2.27 6.56
CA GLU A 35 27.06 1.50 5.55
C GLU A 35 27.21 0.02 5.96
N GLN A 36 27.45 -0.26 7.25
CA GLN A 36 27.49 -1.64 7.77
C GLN A 36 26.13 -2.34 7.69
N LEU A 37 25.03 -1.62 7.88
CA LEU A 37 23.68 -2.19 7.75
C LEU A 37 23.30 -2.45 6.29
N LEU A 38 23.64 -1.52 5.39
CA LEU A 38 23.40 -1.67 3.96
C LEU A 38 24.20 -2.85 3.38
N SER A 39 25.44 -3.06 3.83
CA SER A 39 26.25 -4.23 3.39
C SER A 39 25.65 -5.57 3.82
N LYS A 40 24.76 -5.57 4.82
CA LYS A 40 23.99 -6.75 5.29
C LYS A 40 22.61 -6.85 4.65
N ASN A 41 22.36 -6.13 3.56
CA ASN A 41 21.08 -6.09 2.84
C ASN A 41 19.89 -5.71 3.75
N CYS A 42 20.12 -4.79 4.69
CA CYS A 42 19.05 -4.24 5.54
C CYS A 42 18.40 -3.04 4.86
N PHE A 43 17.10 -2.84 5.08
CA PHE A 43 16.43 -1.59 4.74
C PHE A 43 16.54 -0.63 5.93
N VAL A 44 17.19 0.53 5.75
CA VAL A 44 17.45 1.46 6.87
C VAL A 44 16.55 2.69 6.79
N ASN A 45 15.83 2.97 7.87
CA ASN A 45 15.03 4.18 8.00
C ASN A 45 15.70 5.17 8.96
N ILE A 46 16.27 6.24 8.41
CA ILE A 46 17.00 7.27 9.14
C ILE A 46 16.03 8.33 9.62
N ILE A 47 16.06 8.65 10.91
CA ILE A 47 15.26 9.71 11.53
C ILE A 47 16.20 10.79 12.06
N THR A 48 16.04 12.03 11.58
CA THR A 48 16.96 13.16 11.84
C THR A 48 16.22 14.51 11.84
N LYS A 49 16.75 15.53 12.54
CA LYS A 49 16.34 16.94 12.33
C LYS A 49 16.94 17.51 11.05
N GLU A 50 18.18 17.13 10.72
CA GLU A 50 18.97 17.69 9.62
C GLU A 50 18.97 16.83 8.36
N THR A 51 17.79 16.62 7.75
CA THR A 51 17.65 15.76 6.56
C THR A 51 18.61 16.13 5.43
N LYS A 52 18.78 17.43 5.13
CA LYS A 52 19.68 17.91 4.07
C LYS A 52 21.14 17.52 4.29
N LYS A 53 21.63 17.54 5.54
CA LYS A 53 23.01 17.17 5.86
C LYS A 53 23.22 15.66 5.76
N TRP A 54 22.21 14.87 6.12
CA TRP A 54 22.22 13.43 5.85
C TRP A 54 22.29 13.15 4.34
N GLU A 55 21.47 13.83 3.54
CA GLU A 55 21.49 13.68 2.09
C GLU A 55 22.86 14.02 1.50
N GLU A 56 23.56 15.02 2.05
CA GLU A 56 24.92 15.39 1.66
C GLU A 56 25.96 14.33 2.03
N LYS A 57 25.92 13.84 3.27
CA LYS A 57 26.87 12.82 3.77
C LYS A 57 26.65 11.43 3.18
N THR A 58 25.52 11.17 2.55
CA THR A 58 25.20 9.89 1.90
C THR A 58 25.02 9.99 0.39
N LYS A 59 25.51 11.06 -0.26
CA LYS A 59 25.42 11.22 -1.74
C LYS A 59 26.09 10.07 -2.50
N HIS A 60 27.07 9.41 -1.89
CA HIS A 60 27.80 8.28 -2.47
C HIS A 60 27.07 6.93 -2.34
N LEU A 61 25.90 6.88 -1.69
CA LEU A 61 25.14 5.66 -1.44
C LEU A 61 23.86 5.61 -2.28
N ASN A 62 23.49 4.42 -2.76
CA ASN A 62 22.24 4.18 -3.51
C ASN A 62 21.01 4.25 -2.57
N ARG A 63 19.98 5.02 -2.94
CA ARG A 63 18.78 5.29 -2.13
C ARG A 63 17.74 4.15 -2.13
N ASP A 64 17.93 3.08 -2.90
CA ASP A 64 16.95 1.98 -2.98
C ASP A 64 16.76 1.24 -1.63
N ASN A 65 17.78 1.25 -0.76
CA ASN A 65 17.80 0.48 0.48
C ASN A 65 17.77 1.33 1.77
N PHE A 66 17.61 2.66 1.68
CA PHE A 66 17.40 3.50 2.86
C PHE A 66 16.57 4.75 2.59
N LEU A 67 15.86 5.22 3.61
CA LEU A 67 15.04 6.42 3.57
C LEU A 67 15.50 7.42 4.64
N ILE A 68 15.57 8.71 4.31
CA ILE A 68 15.84 9.78 5.27
C ILE A 68 14.55 10.52 5.60
N SER A 69 14.19 10.52 6.88
CA SER A 69 12.95 11.10 7.39
C SER A 69 13.22 12.20 8.41
N SER A 70 12.48 13.29 8.30
CA SER A 70 12.50 14.35 9.32
C SER A 70 11.76 13.90 10.58
N TYR A 71 12.14 14.43 11.75
CA TYR A 71 11.39 14.29 13.01
C TYR A 71 9.89 14.63 12.90
N LYS A 72 9.50 15.45 11.91
CA LYS A 72 8.10 15.82 11.64
C LYS A 72 7.33 14.78 10.81
N LYS A 73 8.03 13.86 10.12
CA LYS A 73 7.49 12.85 9.21
C LYS A 73 8.11 11.49 9.51
N ILE A 74 8.01 11.04 10.76
CA ILE A 74 8.53 9.73 11.17
C ILE A 74 7.70 8.63 10.49
N PRO A 75 8.32 7.70 9.74
CA PRO A 75 7.58 6.64 9.07
C PRO A 75 6.92 5.69 10.07
N VAL A 76 5.72 5.22 9.72
CA VAL A 76 4.92 4.29 10.54
C VAL A 76 5.45 2.85 10.50
N ARG A 77 6.47 2.58 9.68
CA ARG A 77 7.05 1.23 9.49
C ARG A 77 7.64 0.72 10.80
N ARG A 78 7.21 -0.48 11.22
CA ARG A 78 7.81 -1.17 12.38
C ARG A 78 9.19 -1.65 11.98
N SER A 79 10.19 -1.32 12.78
CA SER A 79 11.54 -1.81 12.62
C SER A 79 11.77 -2.99 13.55
N ASP A 80 12.46 -4.01 13.05
CA ASP A 80 12.88 -5.17 13.83
C ASP A 80 13.93 -4.74 14.87
N TYR A 81 14.74 -3.76 14.48
CA TYR A 81 15.80 -3.17 15.29
C TYR A 81 15.80 -1.65 15.22
N THR A 82 16.20 -1.01 16.32
CA THR A 82 16.34 0.44 16.41
C THR A 82 17.68 0.79 17.02
N ILE A 83 18.42 1.66 16.36
CA ILE A 83 19.65 2.24 16.87
C ILE A 83 19.39 3.71 17.18
N PHE A 84 19.63 4.10 18.42
CA PHE A 84 19.81 5.52 18.77
C PHE A 84 21.31 5.80 18.76
N CYS A 85 21.76 6.74 17.92
CA CYS A 85 23.18 7.08 17.77
C CYS A 85 23.39 8.60 17.70
N SER A 86 22.55 9.37 18.41
CA SER A 86 22.78 10.81 18.54
C SER A 86 23.81 11.11 19.64
N GLY A 87 24.50 12.25 19.53
CA GLY A 87 25.46 12.73 20.54
C GLY A 87 26.93 12.77 20.12
N PHE A 88 27.26 12.27 18.93
CA PHE A 88 28.64 12.31 18.42
C PHE A 88 29.01 13.63 17.70
N LEU A 89 28.06 14.58 17.57
CA LEU A 89 28.30 15.96 17.11
C LEU A 89 28.30 16.97 18.26
N SER A 90 27.41 16.77 19.22
CA SER A 90 27.40 17.56 20.45
C SER A 90 26.85 16.74 21.60
N ILE A 91 27.66 16.59 22.62
CA ILE A 91 27.32 15.98 23.90
C ILE A 91 26.06 16.63 24.48
N LYS A 92 25.95 17.96 24.41
CA LYS A 92 24.83 18.72 24.99
C LYS A 92 23.48 18.37 24.35
N ASN A 93 23.46 18.18 23.03
CA ASN A 93 22.22 17.92 22.28
C ASN A 93 21.73 16.47 22.43
N THR A 94 22.60 15.57 22.88
CA THR A 94 22.30 14.14 23.08
C THR A 94 21.06 13.91 23.91
N TYR A 95 20.90 14.65 25.02
CA TYR A 95 19.77 14.47 25.94
C TYR A 95 18.46 15.03 25.38
N ASP A 96 18.51 16.12 24.62
CA ASP A 96 17.33 16.65 23.92
C ASP A 96 16.85 15.66 22.86
N ASP A 97 17.79 15.04 22.15
CA ASP A 97 17.51 14.01 21.16
C ASP A 97 17.02 12.72 21.81
N LEU A 98 17.56 12.33 22.96
CA LEU A 98 17.09 11.18 23.73
C LEU A 98 15.69 11.41 24.30
N TYR A 99 15.41 12.61 24.79
CA TYR A 99 14.06 12.99 25.23
C TYR A 99 13.07 12.92 24.07
N PHE A 100 13.45 13.43 22.90
CA PHE A 100 12.62 13.31 21.69
C PHE A 100 12.44 11.85 21.30
N PHE A 101 13.52 11.06 21.28
CA PHE A 101 13.50 9.63 20.95
C PHE A 101 12.54 8.86 21.85
N ASN A 102 12.68 9.00 23.18
CA ASN A 102 11.84 8.29 24.14
C ASN A 102 10.35 8.68 24.05
N ASN A 103 10.05 9.94 23.69
CA ASN A 103 8.67 10.44 23.67
C ASN A 103 7.99 10.37 22.30
N LYS A 104 8.75 10.31 21.20
CA LYS A 104 8.23 10.44 19.83
C LYS A 104 8.57 9.26 18.93
N VAL A 105 9.59 8.47 19.24
CA VAL A 105 9.97 7.30 18.44
C VAL A 105 9.35 6.06 19.06
N ASN A 106 8.45 5.43 18.32
CA ASN A 106 7.83 4.20 18.76
C ASN A 106 8.77 3.00 18.54
N VAL A 107 9.48 2.62 19.59
CA VAL A 107 10.37 1.45 19.62
C VAL A 107 9.70 0.17 20.14
N ALA A 108 8.37 0.16 20.27
CA ALA A 108 7.66 -0.96 20.88
C ALA A 108 7.78 -2.27 20.06
N GLY A 109 8.43 -3.28 20.65
CA GLY A 109 8.71 -4.56 20.01
C GLY A 109 9.88 -4.52 19.00
N SER A 110 10.66 -3.44 19.01
CA SER A 110 12.00 -3.40 18.43
C SER A 110 13.00 -3.73 19.53
N ARG A 111 14.07 -4.44 19.17
CA ARG A 111 15.29 -4.45 20.00
C ARG A 111 16.01 -3.12 19.82
N VAL A 112 16.35 -2.45 20.92
CA VAL A 112 16.93 -1.11 20.90
C VAL A 112 18.38 -1.16 21.35
N ILE A 113 19.25 -0.56 20.57
CA ILE A 113 20.63 -0.28 20.97
C ILE A 113 20.81 1.23 20.99
N ALA A 114 20.97 1.79 22.19
CA ALA A 114 21.27 3.20 22.38
C ALA A 114 22.76 3.38 22.60
N VAL A 115 23.42 4.02 21.64
CA VAL A 115 24.86 4.19 21.61
C VAL A 115 25.21 5.64 21.92
N PHE A 116 26.12 5.81 22.89
CA PHE A 116 26.55 7.09 23.40
C PHE A 116 28.08 7.19 23.42
N PRO A 117 28.66 8.38 23.28
CA PRO A 117 30.08 8.59 23.51
C PRO A 117 30.43 8.37 24.99
N PHE A 118 31.63 7.86 25.29
CA PHE A 118 32.09 7.53 26.64
C PHE A 118 31.93 8.69 27.65
N GLU A 119 32.20 9.92 27.22
CA GLU A 119 32.12 11.14 28.02
C GLU A 119 30.71 11.45 28.52
N SER A 120 29.69 10.98 27.79
CA SER A 120 28.29 11.27 28.14
C SER A 120 27.86 10.66 29.47
N TYR A 121 28.54 9.59 29.92
CA TYR A 121 28.28 8.93 31.19
C TYR A 121 28.48 9.87 32.40
N TYR A 122 29.44 10.78 32.32
CA TYR A 122 29.82 11.66 33.43
C TYR A 122 28.98 12.94 33.53
N LEU A 123 27.97 13.10 32.67
CA LEU A 123 27.11 14.28 32.69
C LEU A 123 25.97 14.11 33.69
N ASP A 124 25.75 15.16 34.46
CA ASP A 124 24.66 15.21 35.42
C ASP A 124 23.35 15.59 34.71
N SER A 125 22.47 14.61 34.49
CA SER A 125 21.20 14.77 33.79
C SER A 125 20.09 13.99 34.49
N GLU A 126 18.91 14.62 34.62
CA GLU A 126 17.68 14.00 35.15
C GLU A 126 17.11 12.92 34.21
N VAL A 127 17.52 12.91 32.94
CA VAL A 127 17.09 11.93 31.93
C VAL A 127 18.22 10.93 31.70
N LYS A 128 18.27 9.90 32.53
CA LYS A 128 19.14 8.74 32.29
C LYS A 128 18.35 7.66 31.55
N PRO A 129 18.87 7.09 30.45
CA PRO A 129 18.22 5.96 29.79
C PRO A 129 18.18 4.80 30.79
N LEU A 130 16.98 4.29 31.08
CA LEU A 130 16.83 3.08 31.89
C LEU A 130 16.82 1.88 30.94
N PRO A 131 17.73 0.92 31.08
CA PRO A 131 17.65 -0.31 30.31
C PRO A 131 16.32 -1.01 30.66
N ASN A 132 15.62 -1.46 29.64
CA ASN A 132 14.54 -2.43 29.79
C ASN A 132 14.99 -3.75 29.13
N GLU A 133 14.23 -4.83 29.27
CA GLU A 133 14.62 -6.16 28.77
C GLU A 133 14.99 -6.20 27.27
N ASN A 134 14.56 -5.21 26.48
CA ASN A 134 14.82 -5.11 25.04
C ASN A 134 15.74 -3.94 24.64
N THR A 135 16.30 -3.20 25.60
CA THR A 135 17.16 -2.03 25.35
C THR A 135 18.55 -2.24 25.94
N SER A 136 19.59 -2.06 25.12
CA SER A 136 20.98 -1.95 25.54
C SER A 136 21.43 -0.52 25.51
N ILE A 137 22.23 -0.12 26.51
CA ILE A 137 22.93 1.16 26.52
C ILE A 137 24.41 0.88 26.36
N ILE A 138 25.04 1.48 25.35
CA ILE A 138 26.44 1.26 25.03
C ILE A 138 27.18 2.58 25.06
N TYR A 139 28.19 2.65 25.91
CA TYR A 139 29.15 3.75 25.94
C TYR A 139 30.39 3.36 25.14
N VAL A 140 30.62 4.03 24.02
CA VAL A 140 31.71 3.73 23.09
C VAL A 140 32.91 4.63 23.40
N GLY A 141 34.10 4.03 23.42
CA GLY A 141 35.39 4.72 23.64
C GLY A 141 35.75 5.74 22.57
N ASP A 142 37.02 6.14 22.53
CA ASP A 142 37.51 7.23 21.71
C ASP A 142 37.56 6.83 20.22
N LEU A 143 36.52 7.20 19.46
CA LEU A 143 36.38 6.83 18.05
C LEU A 143 37.32 7.62 17.14
N LEU A 144 38.07 6.90 16.31
CA LEU A 144 38.97 7.42 15.29
C LEU A 144 38.65 6.80 13.93
N GLY A 145 38.79 7.57 12.87
CA GLY A 145 38.68 7.09 11.49
C GLY A 145 38.33 8.16 10.48
N PRO A 146 38.17 7.78 9.19
CA PRO A 146 37.78 8.69 8.13
C PRO A 146 36.45 9.38 8.41
N ARG A 147 36.31 10.63 7.94
CA ARG A 147 35.11 11.49 8.13
C ARG A 147 34.87 11.99 9.55
N ILE A 148 35.82 11.85 10.47
CA ILE A 148 35.67 12.38 11.85
C ILE A 148 35.24 13.86 11.85
N ASP A 149 34.23 14.17 12.65
CA ASP A 149 33.64 15.51 12.73
C ASP A 149 34.50 16.40 13.65
N LEU A 150 35.36 17.24 13.07
CA LEU A 150 36.27 18.13 13.82
C LEU A 150 35.54 19.27 14.56
N ASP A 151 34.35 19.64 14.10
CA ASP A 151 33.50 20.66 14.75
C ASP A 151 32.74 20.11 15.98
N SER A 152 32.93 18.83 16.33
CA SER A 152 32.28 18.19 17.47
C SER A 152 32.89 18.61 18.80
N ASP A 153 32.08 18.69 19.85
CA ASP A 153 32.53 19.00 21.22
C ASP A 153 33.12 17.78 21.97
N LEU A 154 33.25 16.63 21.29
CA LEU A 154 33.91 15.44 21.81
C LEU A 154 35.42 15.67 22.01
N LEU A 155 35.99 15.00 23.02
CA LEU A 155 37.40 15.13 23.36
C LEU A 155 38.30 14.72 22.18
N THR A 156 38.05 13.55 21.59
CA THR A 156 38.86 13.05 20.47
C THR A 156 38.82 13.98 19.25
N SER A 157 37.64 14.49 18.88
CA SER A 157 37.48 15.45 17.79
C SER A 157 38.21 16.77 18.06
N SER A 158 38.11 17.28 19.29
CA SER A 158 38.79 18.51 19.72
C SER A 158 40.32 18.36 19.65
N LEU A 159 40.84 17.21 20.07
CA LEU A 159 42.27 16.90 19.99
C LEU A 159 42.75 16.74 18.55
N MET A 160 41.97 16.10 17.67
CA MET A 160 42.29 16.00 16.24
C MET A 160 42.32 17.37 15.57
N PHE A 161 41.35 18.23 15.90
CA PHE A 161 41.33 19.61 15.42
C PHE A 161 42.59 20.36 15.86
N GLU A 162 42.97 20.27 17.14
CA GLU A 162 44.18 20.92 17.67
C GLU A 162 45.47 20.45 16.98
N ILE A 163 45.59 19.15 16.69
CA ILE A 163 46.74 18.59 15.97
C ILE A 163 46.80 19.09 14.53
N LEU A 164 45.66 19.09 13.83
CA LEU A 164 45.58 19.49 12.42
C LEU A 164 45.81 20.99 12.22
N THR A 165 45.32 21.84 13.14
CA THR A 165 45.37 23.30 12.97
C THR A 165 46.51 23.97 13.75
N LYS A 166 46.78 23.53 14.98
CA LYS A 166 47.74 24.22 15.90
C LYS A 166 49.06 23.48 16.06
N ARG A 167 49.19 22.26 15.51
CA ARG A 167 50.33 21.36 15.75
C ARG A 167 50.64 21.25 17.25
N SER A 168 49.60 21.24 18.08
CA SER A 168 49.72 21.06 19.53
C SER A 168 48.66 20.11 20.05
N LEU A 169 48.95 19.49 21.19
CA LEU A 169 48.04 18.57 21.84
C LEU A 169 47.96 18.91 23.33
N SER A 170 46.78 19.34 23.76
CA SER A 170 46.49 19.70 25.15
C SER A 170 45.88 18.51 25.90
N LEU A 171 46.65 17.84 26.77
CA LEU A 171 46.23 16.62 27.47
C LEU A 171 46.11 16.83 28.99
N GLY A 172 45.11 16.19 29.60
CA GLY A 172 44.98 16.10 31.05
C GLY A 172 46.08 15.26 31.69
N VAL A 173 46.58 15.68 32.86
CA VAL A 173 47.54 14.88 33.64
C VAL A 173 46.83 13.65 34.20
N GLY A 174 47.30 12.45 33.83
CA GLY A 174 46.71 11.18 34.28
C GLY A 174 45.56 10.63 33.41
N GLU A 175 45.25 11.28 32.30
CA GLU A 175 44.17 10.85 31.40
C GLU A 175 44.53 9.56 30.64
N THR A 176 43.54 8.68 30.48
CA THR A 176 43.65 7.43 29.70
C THR A 176 42.63 7.45 28.57
N PHE A 177 43.10 7.18 27.36
CA PHE A 177 42.30 7.06 26.15
C PHE A 177 42.00 5.59 25.86
N TYR A 178 40.87 5.34 25.20
CA TYR A 178 40.43 4.03 24.74
C TYR A 178 40.16 4.08 23.23
N PRO A 179 41.20 4.31 22.41
CA PRO A 179 41.07 4.51 20.97
C PRO A 179 40.46 3.30 20.27
N MET A 180 39.58 3.57 19.31
CA MET A 180 38.88 2.54 18.55
C MET A 180 38.74 2.99 17.10
N PHE A 181 38.86 2.06 16.17
CA PHE A 181 38.52 2.37 14.78
C PHE A 181 37.00 2.34 14.60
N VAL A 182 36.46 3.39 13.98
CA VAL A 182 35.02 3.59 13.78
C VAL A 182 34.35 2.42 13.04
N SER A 183 35.05 1.80 12.09
CA SER A 183 34.56 0.63 11.36
C SER A 183 34.41 -0.60 12.27
N ASP A 184 35.33 -0.81 13.21
CA ASP A 184 35.28 -1.98 14.10
C ASP A 184 34.21 -1.81 15.18
N ALA A 185 34.05 -0.59 15.69
CA ALA A 185 32.93 -0.25 16.57
C ALA A 185 31.58 -0.48 15.85
N SER A 186 31.41 0.01 14.63
CA SER A 186 30.15 -0.14 13.88
C SER A 186 29.83 -1.60 13.52
N LYS A 187 30.85 -2.43 13.23
CA LYS A 187 30.69 -3.89 13.04
C LYS A 187 30.17 -4.56 14.32
N ILE A 188 30.69 -4.20 15.49
CA ILE A 188 30.27 -4.79 16.77
C ILE A 188 28.86 -4.36 17.13
N ILE A 189 28.51 -3.08 16.97
CA ILE A 189 27.14 -2.59 17.18
C ILE A 189 26.16 -3.34 16.27
N SER A 190 26.50 -3.48 14.98
CA SER A 190 25.69 -4.23 14.03
C SER A 190 25.57 -5.71 14.42
N LYS A 191 26.66 -6.33 14.87
CA LYS A 191 26.67 -7.73 15.35
C LYS A 191 25.79 -7.91 16.58
N TRP A 192 25.91 -7.05 17.59
CA TRP A 192 25.09 -7.10 18.80
C TRP A 192 23.62 -6.87 18.52
N MET A 193 23.31 -6.07 17.51
CA MET A 193 21.94 -5.87 17.05
C MET A 193 21.32 -7.18 16.55
N PHE A 194 22.01 -7.93 15.69
CA PHE A 194 21.45 -9.16 15.09
C PHE A 194 21.64 -10.43 15.93
N SER A 195 22.45 -10.40 16.99
CA SER A 195 22.72 -11.53 17.88
C SER A 195 22.07 -11.35 19.27
N PHE A 196 22.41 -12.19 20.24
CA PHE A 196 22.08 -11.96 21.64
C PHE A 196 22.95 -10.83 22.21
N GLY A 197 22.74 -9.60 21.74
CA GLY A 197 23.37 -8.39 22.27
C GLY A 197 23.08 -8.19 23.76
N PRO A 198 23.76 -7.23 24.43
CA PRO A 198 23.66 -7.01 25.87
C PRO A 198 22.34 -6.30 26.27
N TYR A 199 21.19 -6.83 25.83
CA TYR A 199 19.87 -6.26 26.11
C TYR A 199 19.58 -6.32 27.61
N GLY A 200 18.99 -5.25 28.15
CA GLY A 200 18.80 -5.10 29.59
C GLY A 200 20.04 -4.66 30.36
N LYS A 201 21.18 -4.45 29.68
CA LYS A 201 22.45 -4.06 30.32
C LYS A 201 22.98 -2.71 29.82
N GLN A 202 23.85 -2.13 30.63
CA GLN A 202 24.71 -1.02 30.25
C GLN A 202 26.13 -1.54 30.07
N VAL A 203 26.75 -1.28 28.92
CA VAL A 203 28.04 -1.84 28.53
C VAL A 203 28.98 -0.73 28.05
N PHE A 204 30.24 -0.80 28.45
CA PHE A 204 31.32 0.01 27.90
C PHE A 204 32.04 -0.77 26.80
N LEU A 205 31.98 -0.28 25.56
CA LEU A 205 32.71 -0.83 24.43
C LEU A 205 33.98 0.01 24.23
N LEU A 206 35.14 -0.50 24.64
CA LEU A 206 36.38 0.27 24.76
C LEU A 206 37.54 -0.38 23.99
N GLY A 207 38.45 0.44 23.46
CA GLY A 207 39.75 -0.04 22.97
C GLY A 207 40.75 -0.34 24.09
N PRO A 208 42.00 -0.67 23.74
CA PRO A 208 43.08 -0.82 24.70
C PRO A 208 43.38 0.52 25.41
N PRO A 209 43.67 0.54 26.71
CA PRO A 209 44.00 1.77 27.42
C PRO A 209 45.33 2.36 26.92
N VAL A 210 45.33 3.63 26.58
CA VAL A 210 46.49 4.38 26.13
C VAL A 210 46.67 5.61 27.02
N SER A 211 47.84 5.74 27.65
CA SER A 211 48.16 6.92 28.44
C SER A 211 48.26 8.16 27.56
N ALA A 212 47.95 9.34 28.12
CA ALA A 212 48.15 10.63 27.45
C ALA A 212 49.52 10.75 26.76
N THR A 213 50.60 10.33 27.43
CA THR A 213 51.96 10.36 26.86
C THR A 213 52.13 9.47 25.63
N ASN A 214 51.57 8.25 25.65
CA ASN A 214 51.66 7.33 24.52
C ASN A 214 50.76 7.77 23.36
N TYR A 215 49.61 8.36 23.67
CA TYR A 215 48.74 8.96 22.67
C TYR A 215 49.42 10.13 21.94
N TRP A 216 50.10 11.02 22.67
CA TRP A 216 50.90 12.08 22.08
C TRP A 216 52.03 11.55 21.19
N LYS A 217 52.81 10.56 21.67
CA LYS A 217 53.88 9.94 20.88
C LYS A 217 53.37 9.37 19.56
N ALA A 218 52.28 8.60 19.59
CA ALA A 218 51.70 8.02 18.38
C ALA A 218 51.22 9.07 17.37
N ASN A 219 50.72 10.22 17.84
CA ASN A 219 50.36 11.35 16.96
C ASN A 219 51.58 12.06 16.40
N LYS A 220 52.64 12.26 17.22
CA LYS A 220 53.91 12.86 16.78
C LYS A 220 54.62 12.01 15.72
N ASP A 221 54.49 10.70 15.77
CA ASP A 221 55.09 9.78 14.79
C ASP A 221 54.41 9.85 13.41
N ILE A 222 53.21 10.45 13.32
CA ILE A 222 52.42 10.57 12.08
C ILE A 222 52.40 12.00 11.58
N VAL A 223 52.37 12.97 12.49
CA VAL A 223 52.31 14.40 12.20
C VAL A 223 53.56 15.07 12.79
N ASP A 224 54.39 15.63 11.91
CA ASP A 224 55.61 16.32 12.32
C ASP A 224 55.30 17.52 13.23
N GLU A 225 56.18 17.73 14.23
CA GLU A 225 56.20 18.91 15.12
C GLU A 225 55.02 19.10 16.10
N VAL A 226 54.30 18.04 16.50
CA VAL A 226 53.22 18.16 17.51
C VAL A 226 53.75 18.46 18.92
N LYS A 227 53.52 19.69 19.43
CA LYS A 227 53.90 20.13 20.78
C LYS A 227 52.92 19.64 21.86
N LEU A 228 53.42 19.03 22.93
CA LEU A 228 52.62 18.59 24.07
C LEU A 228 52.41 19.72 25.08
N LYS A 229 51.16 19.94 25.52
CA LYS A 229 50.80 20.82 26.63
C LYS A 229 49.98 20.04 27.64
N TYR A 230 50.33 20.12 28.92
CA TYR A 230 49.51 19.53 29.98
C TYR A 230 48.52 20.56 30.52
N VAL A 231 47.27 20.14 30.73
CA VAL A 231 46.19 20.96 31.29
C VAL A 231 45.74 20.34 32.61
N ASN A 232 45.83 21.10 33.70
CA ASN A 232 45.51 20.59 35.05
C ASN A 232 44.01 20.43 35.33
N ASP A 233 43.14 21.14 34.60
CA ASP A 233 41.69 21.18 34.85
C ASP A 233 40.86 20.30 33.90
N MET A 234 41.48 19.35 33.18
CA MET A 234 40.75 18.43 32.32
C MET A 234 40.15 17.28 33.15
N PRO A 235 38.84 16.99 33.05
CA PRO A 235 38.21 15.94 33.84
C PRO A 235 38.75 14.56 33.46
N ILE A 236 39.25 13.81 34.44
CA ILE A 236 39.69 12.43 34.25
C ILE A 236 38.45 11.54 34.06
N ARG A 237 38.50 10.60 33.11
CA ARG A 237 37.38 9.68 32.79
C ARG A 237 37.62 8.24 33.31
N PRO A 238 37.48 7.95 34.62
CA PRO A 238 37.73 6.61 35.17
C PRO A 238 36.58 5.64 34.87
N ILE A 239 36.91 4.43 34.39
CA ILE A 239 35.91 3.38 34.15
C ILE A 239 35.15 3.07 35.45
N PRO A 240 33.80 3.12 35.45
CA PRO A 240 32.97 2.74 36.60
C PRO A 240 33.19 1.29 37.03
N LYS A 241 33.26 1.03 38.35
CA LYS A 241 33.66 -0.29 38.90
C LYS A 241 32.63 -1.41 38.76
N ASP A 242 31.37 -1.09 38.42
CA ASP A 242 30.24 -2.03 38.45
C ASP A 242 29.58 -2.26 37.07
N PHE A 243 30.26 -1.92 35.98
CA PHE A 243 29.72 -2.01 34.63
C PHE A 243 30.47 -3.06 33.80
N GLU A 244 29.74 -3.71 32.90
CA GLU A 244 30.32 -4.65 31.95
C GLU A 244 31.19 -3.89 30.94
N VAL A 245 32.46 -4.27 30.83
CA VAL A 245 33.42 -3.66 29.90
C VAL A 245 33.80 -4.70 28.85
N VAL A 246 33.45 -4.41 27.59
CA VAL A 246 33.88 -5.19 26.44
C VAL A 246 35.06 -4.48 25.79
N ARG A 247 36.24 -5.13 25.82
CA ARG A 247 37.45 -4.62 25.18
C ARG A 247 37.58 -5.18 23.78
N ILE A 248 38.00 -4.33 22.85
CA ILE A 248 38.33 -4.72 21.48
C ILE A 248 39.82 -4.50 21.24
N GLU A 249 40.39 -5.33 20.38
CA GLU A 249 41.72 -5.06 19.84
C GLU A 249 41.63 -3.86 18.90
N ALA A 250 42.47 -2.85 19.14
CA ALA A 250 42.61 -1.69 18.28
C ALA A 250 44.08 -1.26 18.28
N ASP A 251 44.66 -1.14 17.09
CA ASP A 251 45.98 -0.55 16.91
C ASP A 251 45.84 0.97 16.79
N LEU A 252 46.33 1.70 17.79
CA LEU A 252 46.29 3.16 17.82
C LEU A 252 46.99 3.78 16.61
N LYS A 253 48.15 3.24 16.19
CA LYS A 253 48.92 3.78 15.06
C LYS A 253 48.10 3.63 13.78
N TYR A 254 47.47 2.48 13.57
CA TYR A 254 46.56 2.27 12.44
C TYR A 254 45.37 3.25 12.47
N CYS A 255 44.69 3.35 13.62
CA CYS A 255 43.53 4.24 13.78
C CYS A 255 43.88 5.69 13.43
N LEU A 256 44.98 6.20 13.97
CA LEU A 256 45.45 7.56 13.71
C LEU A 256 45.88 7.74 12.25
N THR A 257 46.64 6.79 11.68
CA THR A 257 47.15 6.89 10.30
C THR A 257 46.01 7.02 9.30
N GLU A 258 44.98 6.17 9.41
CA GLU A 258 43.82 6.22 8.51
C GLU A 258 42.96 7.47 8.76
N THR A 259 42.89 7.95 10.01
CA THR A 259 42.22 9.21 10.33
C THR A 259 42.91 10.41 9.67
N PHE A 260 44.24 10.50 9.74
CA PHE A 260 44.98 11.62 9.15
C PHE A 260 45.01 11.56 7.63
N LYS A 261 45.16 10.37 7.02
CA LYS A 261 45.10 10.19 5.56
C LYS A 261 43.82 10.75 4.95
N TRP A 262 42.69 10.63 5.65
CA TRP A 262 41.42 11.20 5.21
C TRP A 262 41.49 12.71 4.95
N PHE A 263 42.21 13.45 5.81
CA PHE A 263 42.36 14.90 5.65
C PHE A 263 43.41 15.28 4.59
N VAL A 264 44.43 14.43 4.38
CA VAL A 264 45.42 14.63 3.31
C VAL A 264 44.79 14.40 1.92
N TYR A 265 43.94 13.39 1.77
CA TYR A 265 43.34 13.01 0.48
C TYR A 265 42.35 14.06 -0.07
N LYS A 266 41.70 14.83 0.79
CA LYS A 266 40.54 15.66 0.41
C LYS A 266 40.89 17.12 0.04
N ASP A 267 42.18 17.49 0.05
CA ASP A 267 42.71 18.86 -0.13
C ASP A 267 41.77 19.95 0.45
N ASP A 268 41.32 19.72 1.68
CA ASP A 268 40.20 20.48 2.25
C ASP A 268 40.71 21.84 2.74
N LYS A 269 40.75 22.82 1.84
CA LYS A 269 41.04 24.24 2.10
C LYS A 269 40.10 24.88 3.14
N SER A 270 39.12 24.14 3.68
CA SER A 270 38.25 24.56 4.78
C SER A 270 38.86 24.42 6.17
N VAL A 271 39.90 23.58 6.36
CA VAL A 271 40.58 23.40 7.66
C VAL A 271 41.29 24.68 8.12
N ALA A 272 41.71 25.54 7.17
CA ALA A 272 42.37 26.81 7.45
C ALA A 272 41.41 28.01 7.66
N LYS A 273 40.09 27.85 7.45
CA LYS A 273 39.13 28.97 7.46
C LYS A 273 38.36 29.18 8.78
N LYS A 274 38.64 28.41 9.83
CA LYS A 274 37.94 28.50 11.12
C LYS A 274 38.90 28.73 12.30
N ASP A 275 39.58 29.87 12.29
CA ASP A 275 40.18 30.45 13.51
C ASP A 275 39.16 31.18 14.41
N ALA A 276 37.87 31.14 14.07
CA ALA A 276 36.83 31.82 14.84
C ALA A 276 35.83 30.82 15.46
N ALA A 277 35.90 30.74 16.80
CA ALA A 277 34.92 30.14 17.73
C ALA A 277 35.06 28.64 18.09
N VAL A 278 36.22 28.21 18.58
CA VAL A 278 36.26 27.14 19.59
C VAL A 278 35.88 27.77 20.93
N LYS A 279 34.65 27.55 21.39
CA LYS A 279 34.22 27.99 22.74
C LYS A 279 34.94 27.12 23.78
N PRO A 280 35.58 27.72 24.81
CA PRO A 280 36.15 26.94 25.91
C PRO A 280 35.05 26.15 26.64
N LEU A 281 35.39 24.96 27.12
CA LEU A 281 34.57 24.16 28.03
C LEU A 281 34.29 24.97 29.30
N ILE A 282 33.12 25.60 29.37
CA ILE A 282 32.68 26.32 30.58
C ILE A 282 32.03 25.29 31.52
N PRO A 283 32.47 25.16 32.79
CA PRO A 283 31.77 24.35 33.77
C PRO A 283 30.40 24.98 34.07
N ILE A 284 29.34 24.19 33.88
CA ILE A 284 27.95 24.61 34.11
C ILE A 284 27.77 24.85 35.62
N LYS A 285 27.61 26.12 36.03
CA LYS A 285 27.12 26.46 37.38
C LYS A 285 25.61 26.25 37.45
N LEU A 286 25.19 25.30 38.29
CA LEU A 286 23.81 25.10 38.72
C LEU A 286 23.26 26.36 39.43
N LYS A 287 22.13 26.89 38.97
CA LYS A 287 21.35 27.88 39.70
C LYS A 287 20.41 27.17 40.68
N VAL A 288 20.58 27.46 41.97
CA VAL A 288 19.66 27.07 43.04
C VAL A 288 18.29 27.73 42.82
N PRO A 289 17.16 27.01 42.95
CA PRO A 289 15.85 27.62 42.82
C PRO A 289 15.56 28.54 44.01
N LYS A 290 15.18 29.79 43.73
CA LYS A 290 14.65 30.71 44.75
C LYS A 290 13.31 30.17 45.26
N LYS A 291 13.09 30.24 46.57
CA LYS A 291 11.79 29.95 47.22
C LYS A 291 10.68 30.74 46.54
N VAL A 292 9.80 30.03 45.82
CA VAL A 292 8.58 30.58 45.24
C VAL A 292 7.51 30.68 46.33
N ASN A 293 6.83 31.83 46.37
CA ASN A 293 5.86 32.24 47.38
C ASN A 293 4.66 31.26 47.49
N LYS A 294 4.18 30.98 48.71
CA LYS A 294 3.11 29.98 49.02
C LYS A 294 1.78 30.27 48.30
N ARG A 295 1.47 31.56 48.04
CA ARG A 295 0.31 31.99 47.23
C ARG A 295 0.44 31.63 45.75
N LEU A 296 1.63 31.78 45.16
CA LEU A 296 1.87 31.46 43.75
C LEU A 296 1.76 29.95 43.50
N ARG A 297 2.19 29.11 44.46
CA ARG A 297 2.01 27.65 44.39
C ARG A 297 0.54 27.21 44.39
N THR A 298 -0.32 27.95 45.08
CA THR A 298 -1.77 27.66 45.13
C THR A 298 -2.46 28.11 43.84
N ILE A 299 -2.06 29.25 43.28
CA ILE A 299 -2.53 29.72 41.97
C ILE A 299 -2.09 28.77 40.87
N ILE A 300 -0.82 28.35 40.83
CA ILE A 300 -0.33 27.38 39.83
C ILE A 300 -1.07 26.04 39.95
N ARG A 301 -1.34 25.53 41.16
CA ARG A 301 -2.08 24.28 41.36
C ARG A 301 -3.53 24.37 40.93
N SER A 302 -4.21 25.48 41.22
CA SER A 302 -5.60 25.71 40.80
C SER A 302 -5.69 25.96 39.29
N SER A 303 -4.79 26.75 38.70
CA SER A 303 -4.66 26.91 37.24
C SER A 303 -4.34 25.58 36.54
N PHE A 304 -3.48 24.73 37.12
CA PHE A 304 -3.20 23.41 36.58
C PHE A 304 -4.41 22.48 36.65
N LEU A 305 -5.18 22.51 37.74
CA LEU A 305 -6.41 21.73 37.87
C LEU A 305 -7.46 22.16 36.84
N VAL A 306 -7.68 23.47 36.69
CA VAL A 306 -8.60 24.03 35.69
C VAL A 306 -8.14 23.69 34.27
N LEU A 307 -6.84 23.83 33.98
CA LEU A 307 -6.26 23.43 32.70
C LEU A 307 -6.43 21.94 32.44
N THR A 308 -6.23 21.10 33.46
CA THR A 308 -6.41 19.65 33.35
C THR A 308 -7.85 19.30 33.03
N ILE A 309 -8.83 19.94 33.71
CA ILE A 309 -10.26 19.76 33.44
C ILE A 309 -10.61 20.18 32.01
N LEU A 310 -10.09 21.33 31.55
CA LEU A 310 -10.32 21.84 30.20
C LEU A 310 -9.65 20.96 29.12
N VAL A 311 -8.46 20.41 29.39
CA VAL A 311 -7.69 19.62 28.41
C VAL A 311 -8.09 18.14 28.44
N PHE A 312 -8.73 17.66 29.50
CA PHE A 312 -9.14 16.26 29.67
C PHE A 312 -9.98 15.71 28.49
N PRO A 313 -11.04 16.38 27.99
CA PRO A 313 -11.81 15.88 26.85
C PRO A 313 -10.94 15.69 25.59
N LEU A 314 -9.99 16.60 25.36
CA LEU A 314 -9.08 16.56 24.22
C LEU A 314 -8.08 15.39 24.34
N LEU A 315 -7.56 15.16 25.56
CA LEU A 315 -6.65 14.03 25.82
C LEU A 315 -7.35 12.68 25.69
N ILE A 316 -8.59 12.58 26.17
CA ILE A 316 -9.38 11.35 26.05
C ILE A 316 -9.67 11.05 24.57
N ASN A 317 -10.00 12.06 23.77
CA ASN A 317 -10.17 11.88 22.32
C ASN A 317 -8.87 11.49 21.63
N ALA A 318 -7.75 12.12 21.99
CA ALA A 318 -6.44 11.73 21.47
C ALA A 318 -6.08 10.28 21.83
N ALA A 319 -6.43 9.83 23.05
CA ALA A 319 -6.26 8.44 23.46
C ALA A 319 -7.17 7.49 22.66
N GLY A 320 -8.43 7.87 22.41
CA GLY A 320 -9.36 7.13 21.56
C GLY A 320 -8.82 6.93 20.14
N TRP A 321 -8.37 8.02 19.49
CA TRP A 321 -7.73 7.95 18.16
C TRP A 321 -6.42 7.17 18.18
N GLY A 322 -5.66 7.25 19.28
CA GLY A 322 -4.49 6.40 19.50
C GLY A 322 -4.85 4.92 19.51
N MET A 323 -5.92 4.53 20.20
CA MET A 323 -6.41 3.14 20.23
C MET A 323 -6.91 2.66 18.87
N PHE A 324 -7.54 3.53 18.09
CA PHE A 324 -7.85 3.24 16.69
C PHE A 324 -6.64 3.05 15.82
N TYR A 325 -5.64 3.91 15.95
CA TYR A 325 -4.39 3.75 15.23
C TYR A 325 -3.69 2.43 15.61
N PHE A 326 -3.72 2.05 16.89
CA PHE A 326 -3.24 0.75 17.35
C PHE A 326 -4.03 -0.41 16.74
N PHE A 327 -5.36 -0.33 16.69
CA PHE A 327 -6.20 -1.31 16.00
C PHE A 327 -5.83 -1.40 14.52
N TYR A 328 -5.80 -0.27 13.81
CA TYR A 328 -5.45 -0.21 12.39
C TYR A 328 -4.10 -0.87 12.11
N ARG A 329 -3.07 -0.53 12.89
CA ARG A 329 -1.74 -1.12 12.74
C ARG A 329 -1.75 -2.62 13.02
N GLN A 330 -2.45 -3.07 14.07
CA GLN A 330 -2.48 -4.49 14.41
C GLN A 330 -3.25 -5.32 13.36
N HIS A 331 -4.36 -4.79 12.86
CA HIS A 331 -5.25 -5.50 11.95
C HIS A 331 -4.74 -5.46 10.49
N PHE A 332 -4.36 -4.28 9.98
CA PHE A 332 -3.96 -4.12 8.58
C PHE A 332 -2.45 -4.23 8.33
N VAL A 333 -1.59 -3.91 9.31
CA VAL A 333 -0.12 -3.91 9.11
C VAL A 333 0.54 -5.17 9.67
N ASP A 334 0.31 -5.48 10.95
CA ASP A 334 0.91 -6.64 11.60
C ASP A 334 0.11 -7.93 11.33
N GLN A 335 -1.09 -7.81 10.73
CA GLN A 335 -2.07 -8.87 10.51
C GLN A 335 -2.23 -9.80 11.73
N LYS A 336 -2.24 -9.27 12.96
CA LYS A 336 -2.38 -10.10 14.18
C LYS A 336 -3.84 -10.40 14.48
N LYS A 337 -4.10 -11.56 15.09
CA LYS A 337 -5.45 -12.06 15.39
C LYS A 337 -6.29 -11.03 16.14
N ASP A 338 -7.53 -10.95 15.69
CA ASP A 338 -8.68 -10.17 16.17
C ASP A 338 -8.55 -9.65 17.62
N ARG A 339 -8.19 -8.37 17.75
CA ARG A 339 -8.20 -7.62 19.00
C ARG A 339 -9.24 -6.52 18.94
N THR A 340 -10.50 -6.92 18.77
CA THR A 340 -11.69 -6.06 18.98
C THR A 340 -11.65 -5.32 20.31
N ASN A 341 -10.91 -5.80 21.31
CA ASN A 341 -10.63 -5.10 22.56
C ASN A 341 -10.08 -3.68 22.36
N SER A 342 -9.19 -3.44 21.39
CA SER A 342 -8.65 -2.10 21.13
C SER A 342 -9.74 -1.15 20.61
N VAL A 343 -10.64 -1.67 19.76
CA VAL A 343 -11.80 -0.95 19.23
C VAL A 343 -12.81 -0.67 20.34
N LEU A 344 -13.03 -1.62 21.24
CA LEU A 344 -13.92 -1.47 22.39
C LEU A 344 -13.41 -0.42 23.38
N ILE A 345 -12.09 -0.39 23.64
CA ILE A 345 -11.45 0.66 24.45
C ILE A 345 -11.57 2.01 23.73
N ALA A 346 -11.28 2.07 22.42
CA ALA A 346 -11.42 3.30 21.64
C ALA A 346 -12.87 3.84 21.70
N LYS A 347 -13.87 2.97 21.49
CA LYS A 347 -15.29 3.29 21.62
C LYS A 347 -15.61 3.92 22.97
N THR A 348 -15.13 3.31 24.05
CA THR A 348 -15.34 3.79 25.42
C THR A 348 -14.69 5.16 25.63
N LEU A 349 -13.46 5.35 25.17
CA LEU A 349 -12.75 6.62 25.25
C LEU A 349 -13.48 7.71 24.45
N PHE A 350 -13.92 7.44 23.24
CA PHE A 350 -14.70 8.39 22.44
C PHE A 350 -16.05 8.73 23.08
N ALA A 351 -16.75 7.77 23.70
CA ALA A 351 -17.98 8.06 24.43
C ALA A 351 -17.73 9.02 25.61
N ILE A 352 -16.65 8.80 26.37
CA ILE A 352 -16.22 9.72 27.45
C ILE A 352 -15.83 11.08 26.87
N GLY A 353 -15.07 11.10 25.76
CA GLY A 353 -14.64 12.29 25.06
C GLY A 353 -15.80 13.13 24.53
N LYS A 354 -16.84 12.49 23.98
CA LYS A 354 -18.07 13.13 23.51
C LYS A 354 -18.78 13.82 24.68
N ASN A 355 -19.12 13.06 25.72
CA ASN A 355 -19.88 13.58 26.86
C ASN A 355 -19.12 14.69 27.61
N SER A 356 -17.81 14.52 27.80
CA SER A 356 -16.99 15.55 28.46
C SER A 356 -16.75 16.79 27.60
N SER A 357 -16.68 16.65 26.27
CA SER A 357 -16.58 17.81 25.37
C SER A 357 -17.87 18.64 25.35
N LEU A 358 -19.04 17.98 25.36
CA LEU A 358 -20.35 18.66 25.33
C LEU A 358 -20.51 19.68 26.47
N VAL A 359 -19.96 19.41 27.66
CA VAL A 359 -20.00 20.30 28.84
C VAL A 359 -19.41 21.68 28.54
N PHE A 360 -18.40 21.78 27.68
CA PHE A 360 -17.66 23.01 27.42
C PHE A 360 -18.05 23.71 26.11
N THR A 361 -19.02 23.16 25.36
CA THR A 361 -19.43 23.67 24.04
C THR A 361 -20.04 25.07 24.06
N ASN A 362 -20.63 25.48 25.18
CA ASN A 362 -21.28 26.77 25.36
C ASN A 362 -20.35 27.86 25.92
N ILE A 363 -19.07 27.55 26.16
CA ILE A 363 -18.12 28.55 26.67
C ILE A 363 -17.72 29.50 25.52
N PRO A 364 -17.80 30.84 25.71
CA PRO A 364 -17.34 31.80 24.72
C PRO A 364 -15.87 31.58 24.31
N VAL A 365 -15.53 31.83 23.05
CA VAL A 365 -14.19 31.69 22.46
C VAL A 365 -13.69 30.23 22.33
N ILE A 366 -13.72 29.43 23.40
CA ILE A 366 -13.18 28.06 23.40
C ILE A 366 -14.20 26.98 23.05
N GLY A 367 -15.52 27.27 23.15
CA GLY A 367 -16.59 26.30 22.89
C GLY A 367 -16.56 25.70 21.49
N ARG A 368 -16.05 26.42 20.49
CA ARG A 368 -15.85 25.89 19.13
C ARG A 368 -14.89 24.70 19.11
N VAL A 369 -13.79 24.75 19.87
CA VAL A 369 -12.82 23.65 19.97
C VAL A 369 -13.48 22.40 20.55
N TYR A 370 -14.36 22.58 21.54
CA TYR A 370 -15.09 21.45 22.13
C TYR A 370 -16.21 20.93 21.24
N LYS A 371 -16.81 21.76 20.38
CA LYS A 371 -17.73 21.29 19.32
C LYS A 371 -16.99 20.41 18.30
N GLU A 372 -15.81 20.82 17.85
CA GLU A 372 -14.94 19.99 16.99
C GLU A 372 -14.53 18.68 17.69
N SER A 373 -14.15 18.77 18.96
CA SER A 373 -13.81 17.60 19.79
C SER A 373 -14.99 16.64 19.94
N ALA A 374 -16.19 17.14 20.21
CA ALA A 374 -17.41 16.33 20.31
C ALA A 374 -17.77 15.66 18.97
N PHE A 375 -17.60 16.37 17.85
CA PHE A 375 -17.77 15.80 16.51
C PHE A 375 -16.74 14.69 16.24
N ALA A 376 -15.46 14.94 16.50
CA ALA A 376 -14.40 13.94 16.35
C ALA A 376 -14.66 12.69 17.21
N SER A 377 -15.19 12.88 18.43
CA SER A 377 -15.61 11.79 19.31
C SER A 377 -16.77 11.00 18.70
N THR A 378 -17.77 11.69 18.13
CA THR A 378 -18.93 11.05 17.51
C THR A 378 -18.52 10.22 16.30
N VAL A 379 -17.68 10.76 15.42
CA VAL A 379 -17.07 10.01 14.31
C VAL A 379 -16.27 8.83 14.84
N GLY A 380 -15.50 9.02 15.90
CA GLY A 380 -14.75 7.97 16.58
C GLY A 380 -15.63 6.83 17.09
N THR A 381 -16.66 7.12 17.88
CA THR A 381 -17.61 6.14 18.41
C THR A 381 -18.32 5.39 17.28
N THR A 382 -18.85 6.12 16.29
CA THR A 382 -19.59 5.54 15.15
C THR A 382 -18.69 4.61 14.35
N SER A 383 -17.45 5.04 14.07
CA SER A 383 -16.47 4.21 13.35
C SER A 383 -16.14 2.93 14.13
N SER A 384 -16.12 2.97 15.46
CA SER A 384 -15.82 1.79 16.29
C SER A 384 -16.94 0.76 16.17
N GLU A 385 -18.19 1.23 16.22
CA GLU A 385 -19.37 0.39 16.06
C GLU A 385 -19.45 -0.21 14.66
N MET A 386 -19.11 0.57 13.65
CA MET A 386 -19.00 0.08 12.28
C MET A 386 -17.92 -1.00 12.15
N ILE A 387 -16.73 -0.81 12.72
CA ILE A 387 -15.65 -1.81 12.67
C ILE A 387 -16.09 -3.13 13.32
N LEU A 388 -16.76 -3.08 14.48
CA LEU A 388 -17.22 -4.29 15.18
C LEU A 388 -18.27 -5.05 14.36
N SER A 389 -19.22 -4.33 13.76
CA SER A 389 -20.29 -4.93 12.95
C SER A 389 -19.76 -5.47 11.62
N ALA A 390 -18.84 -4.75 10.97
CA ALA A 390 -18.16 -5.21 9.77
C ALA A 390 -17.32 -6.47 10.04
N SER A 391 -16.60 -6.52 11.17
CA SER A 391 -15.86 -7.72 11.58
C SER A 391 -16.78 -8.91 11.81
N SER A 392 -17.95 -8.70 12.42
CA SER A 392 -18.95 -9.75 12.57
C SER A 392 -19.45 -10.26 11.22
N ALA A 393 -19.82 -9.36 10.30
CA ALA A 393 -20.27 -9.73 8.96
C ALA A 393 -19.20 -10.50 8.17
N VAL A 394 -17.93 -10.09 8.27
CA VAL A 394 -16.79 -10.79 7.66
C VAL A 394 -16.63 -12.19 8.26
N ASN A 395 -16.72 -12.33 9.59
CA ASN A 395 -16.65 -13.62 10.25
C ASN A 395 -17.80 -14.54 9.83
N ASP A 396 -19.02 -14.03 9.73
CA ASP A 396 -20.18 -14.77 9.23
C ASP A 396 -19.97 -15.19 7.76
N GLY A 397 -19.39 -14.33 6.92
CA GLY A 397 -19.00 -14.66 5.55
C GLY A 397 -17.93 -15.75 5.47
N ILE A 398 -16.93 -15.74 6.37
CA ILE A 398 -15.92 -16.80 6.47
C ILE A 398 -16.58 -18.12 6.89
N VAL A 399 -17.49 -18.10 7.86
CA VAL A 399 -18.23 -19.28 8.32
C VAL A 399 -19.09 -19.84 7.17
N LEU A 400 -19.81 -18.97 6.47
CA LEU A 400 -20.60 -19.34 5.30
C LEU A 400 -19.74 -20.06 4.27
N PHE A 401 -18.65 -19.43 3.86
CA PHE A 401 -17.75 -19.94 2.84
C PHE A 401 -17.17 -21.31 3.22
N ASN A 402 -16.78 -21.50 4.49
CA ASN A 402 -16.31 -22.79 4.98
C ASN A 402 -17.39 -23.87 4.95
N ASN A 403 -18.64 -23.50 5.23
CA ASN A 403 -19.75 -24.44 5.26
C ASN A 403 -20.23 -24.80 3.84
N ILE A 404 -20.12 -23.89 2.86
CA ILE A 404 -20.37 -24.17 1.44
C ILE A 404 -19.45 -25.28 0.94
N LEU A 405 -18.16 -25.23 1.32
CA LEU A 405 -17.13 -26.21 0.92
C LEU A 405 -17.01 -27.42 1.86
N GLY A 406 -17.73 -27.42 2.99
CA GLY A 406 -17.61 -28.44 4.03
C GLY A 406 -18.78 -29.42 4.07
N ASP A 407 -18.65 -30.47 4.88
CA ASP A 407 -19.64 -31.55 4.97
C ASP A 407 -20.69 -31.35 6.09
N LYS A 408 -20.47 -30.40 7.01
CA LYS A 408 -21.33 -30.20 8.20
C LYS A 408 -22.62 -29.44 7.89
N PRO A 409 -23.80 -29.93 8.32
CA PRO A 409 -25.07 -29.24 8.06
C PRO A 409 -25.11 -27.91 8.78
N TYR A 410 -25.67 -26.91 8.10
CA TYR A 410 -25.76 -25.54 8.61
C TYR A 410 -26.97 -24.82 8.00
N ASP A 411 -27.44 -23.77 8.66
CA ASP A 411 -28.52 -22.93 8.14
C ASP A 411 -27.94 -21.70 7.41
N SER A 412 -27.97 -21.72 6.08
CA SER A 412 -27.52 -20.59 5.26
C SER A 412 -28.40 -19.34 5.39
N ALA A 413 -29.67 -19.47 5.78
CA ALA A 413 -30.56 -18.34 6.03
C ALA A 413 -30.30 -17.66 7.36
N GLU A 414 -29.91 -18.42 8.40
CA GLU A 414 -29.47 -17.83 9.66
C GLU A 414 -28.20 -16.99 9.45
N ILE A 415 -27.21 -17.52 8.72
CA ILE A 415 -25.98 -16.77 8.41
C ILE A 415 -26.29 -15.55 7.53
N GLY A 416 -27.09 -15.70 6.48
CA GLY A 416 -27.51 -14.58 5.62
C GLY A 416 -28.23 -13.49 6.41
N LYS A 417 -29.11 -13.86 7.35
CA LYS A 417 -29.78 -12.93 8.27
C LYS A 417 -28.78 -12.21 9.18
N ASN A 418 -27.78 -12.90 9.72
CA ASN A 418 -26.77 -12.28 10.57
C ASN A 418 -25.91 -11.27 9.79
N ILE A 419 -25.49 -11.63 8.57
CA ILE A 419 -24.78 -10.71 7.67
C ILE A 419 -25.67 -9.49 7.38
N LYS A 420 -26.94 -9.70 7.01
CA LYS A 420 -27.90 -8.63 6.76
C LYS A 420 -28.04 -7.68 7.94
N VAL A 421 -28.25 -8.20 9.15
CA VAL A 421 -28.38 -7.39 10.38
C VAL A 421 -27.14 -6.53 10.61
N ASN A 422 -25.94 -7.09 10.41
CA ASN A 422 -24.70 -6.34 10.55
C ASN A 422 -24.56 -5.28 9.46
N VAL A 423 -24.91 -5.58 8.21
CA VAL A 423 -24.85 -4.62 7.09
C VAL A 423 -25.89 -3.49 7.25
N ASP A 424 -27.11 -3.80 7.69
CA ASP A 424 -28.15 -2.80 8.01
C ASP A 424 -27.69 -1.88 9.14
N PHE A 425 -27.01 -2.44 10.15
CA PHE A 425 -26.40 -1.65 11.23
C PHE A 425 -25.34 -0.70 10.68
N LEU A 426 -24.45 -1.17 9.79
CA LEU A 426 -23.44 -0.31 9.14
C LEU A 426 -24.10 0.84 8.37
N TYR A 427 -25.19 0.57 7.64
CA TYR A 427 -25.90 1.60 6.88
C TYR A 427 -26.48 2.67 7.81
N ARG A 428 -27.08 2.25 8.94
CA ARG A 428 -27.62 3.16 9.94
C ARG A 428 -26.54 4.05 10.54
N GLU A 429 -25.43 3.47 10.99
CA GLU A 429 -24.33 4.22 11.60
C GLU A 429 -23.68 5.20 10.60
N LEU A 430 -23.51 4.77 9.35
CA LEU A 430 -23.02 5.64 8.28
C LEU A 430 -23.98 6.81 7.99
N SER A 431 -25.29 6.57 8.03
CA SER A 431 -26.33 7.59 7.84
C SER A 431 -26.36 8.59 9.00
N LEU A 432 -26.20 8.12 10.25
CA LEU A 432 -26.06 9.00 11.41
C LEU A 432 -24.79 9.86 11.31
N MET A 433 -23.66 9.27 10.92
CA MET A 433 -22.42 10.00 10.69
C MET A 433 -22.57 11.07 9.60
N GLN A 434 -23.29 10.76 8.52
CA GLN A 434 -23.58 11.72 7.45
C GLN A 434 -24.41 12.89 7.98
N SER A 435 -25.47 12.63 8.75
CA SER A 435 -26.33 13.67 9.34
C SER A 435 -25.53 14.59 10.27
N GLU A 436 -24.76 14.03 11.19
CA GLU A 436 -23.89 14.79 12.11
C GLU A 436 -22.85 15.62 11.36
N THR A 437 -22.32 15.08 10.25
CA THR A 437 -21.39 15.80 9.38
C THR A 437 -22.08 17.01 8.72
N GLN A 438 -23.29 16.84 8.20
CA GLN A 438 -24.05 17.93 7.59
C GLN A 438 -24.41 19.04 8.59
N ASP A 439 -24.83 18.69 9.80
CA ASP A 439 -25.16 19.67 10.83
C ASP A 439 -23.92 20.39 11.36
N GLY A 440 -22.78 19.68 11.42
CA GLY A 440 -21.48 20.28 11.71
C GLY A 440 -21.02 21.28 10.64
N ILE A 441 -21.27 20.99 9.36
CA ILE A 441 -20.98 21.92 8.24
C ILE A 441 -21.84 23.19 8.37
N LYS A 442 -23.16 23.05 8.60
CA LYS A 442 -24.06 24.20 8.83
C LYS A 442 -23.61 25.07 10.01
N SER A 443 -22.98 24.45 11.01
CA SER A 443 -22.42 25.12 12.19
C SER A 443 -21.05 25.77 11.96
N GLY A 444 -20.50 25.73 10.73
CA GLY A 444 -19.21 26.33 10.38
C GLY A 444 -17.99 25.60 10.96
N LEU A 445 -18.10 24.30 11.23
CA LEU A 445 -17.01 23.49 11.76
C LEU A 445 -16.09 22.97 10.64
N PHE A 446 -14.81 22.85 10.96
CA PHE A 446 -13.75 22.42 10.04
C PHE A 446 -13.73 20.91 9.83
N LEU A 447 -13.76 20.10 10.90
CA LEU A 447 -13.65 18.63 10.77
C LEU A 447 -14.79 18.01 9.96
N PRO A 448 -16.07 18.44 10.11
CA PRO A 448 -17.16 17.95 9.27
C PRO A 448 -16.96 18.26 7.79
N SER A 449 -16.52 19.49 7.48
CA SER A 449 -16.22 19.91 6.11
C SER A 449 -15.12 19.04 5.50
N TYR A 450 -14.04 18.83 6.25
CA TYR A 450 -12.93 17.95 5.84
C TYR A 450 -13.38 16.49 5.62
N LEU A 451 -14.22 15.95 6.51
CA LEU A 451 -14.73 14.59 6.37
C LEU A 451 -15.62 14.44 5.12
N SER A 452 -16.50 15.41 4.87
CA SER A 452 -17.39 15.39 3.70
C SER A 452 -16.65 15.47 2.36
N GLU A 453 -15.49 16.12 2.32
CA GLU A 453 -14.63 16.17 1.12
C GLU A 453 -13.92 14.83 0.87
N LYS A 454 -13.64 14.07 1.93
CA LYS A 454 -12.87 12.81 1.85
C LYS A 454 -13.74 11.56 1.74
N VAL A 455 -14.97 11.60 2.22
CA VAL A 455 -15.86 10.44 2.30
C VAL A 455 -17.09 10.65 1.43
N ASN A 456 -17.24 9.81 0.41
CA ASN A 456 -18.47 9.73 -0.37
C ASN A 456 -19.50 8.84 0.38
N PHE A 457 -20.28 9.46 1.27
CA PHE A 457 -21.28 8.76 2.08
C PHE A 457 -22.31 8.01 1.22
N GLU A 458 -22.79 8.62 0.13
CA GLU A 458 -23.80 8.00 -0.73
C GLU A 458 -23.29 6.74 -1.42
N LYS A 459 -22.02 6.74 -1.87
CA LYS A 459 -21.39 5.53 -2.43
C LYS A 459 -21.43 4.37 -1.44
N TYR A 460 -20.93 4.58 -0.22
CA TYR A 460 -20.85 3.52 0.78
C TYR A 460 -22.24 3.10 1.29
N LYS A 461 -23.18 4.05 1.42
CA LYS A 461 -24.57 3.75 1.75
C LYS A 461 -25.22 2.86 0.68
N ASN A 462 -25.05 3.20 -0.60
CA ASN A 462 -25.56 2.37 -1.69
C ASN A 462 -24.94 0.96 -1.62
N MET A 463 -23.61 0.85 -1.44
CA MET A 463 -22.95 -0.44 -1.29
C MET A 463 -23.54 -1.29 -0.14
N LEU A 464 -23.82 -0.68 1.00
CA LEU A 464 -24.41 -1.37 2.15
C LEU A 464 -25.86 -1.78 1.90
N VAL A 465 -26.67 -0.93 1.24
CA VAL A 465 -28.04 -1.29 0.84
C VAL A 465 -28.04 -2.50 -0.08
N GLN A 466 -27.21 -2.47 -1.15
CA GLN A 466 -27.13 -3.60 -2.08
C GLN A 466 -26.57 -4.87 -1.38
N GLY A 467 -25.57 -4.72 -0.52
CA GLY A 467 -25.04 -5.82 0.29
C GLY A 467 -26.09 -6.45 1.21
N SER A 468 -27.00 -5.64 1.77
CA SER A 468 -28.11 -6.11 2.60
C SER A 468 -29.10 -6.94 1.79
N VAL A 469 -29.47 -6.46 0.59
CA VAL A 469 -30.35 -7.21 -0.34
C VAL A 469 -29.72 -8.53 -0.75
N LEU A 470 -28.42 -8.55 -1.07
CA LEU A 470 -27.70 -9.79 -1.39
C LEU A 470 -27.63 -10.75 -0.21
N ALA A 471 -27.37 -10.25 1.00
CA ALA A 471 -27.33 -11.08 2.22
C ALA A 471 -28.69 -11.70 2.54
N GLU A 472 -29.79 -10.98 2.30
CA GLU A 472 -31.15 -11.49 2.45
C GLU A 472 -31.48 -12.61 1.48
N ASN A 473 -31.03 -12.49 0.23
CA ASN A 473 -31.31 -13.47 -0.83
C ASN A 473 -30.21 -14.55 -0.98
N LEU A 474 -29.20 -14.53 -0.12
CA LEU A 474 -28.11 -15.51 -0.09
C LEU A 474 -28.59 -16.97 -0.03
N PRO A 475 -29.65 -17.34 0.71
CA PRO A 475 -30.14 -18.72 0.72
C PRO A 475 -30.67 -19.19 -0.63
N ASP A 476 -31.22 -18.30 -1.45
CA ASP A 476 -31.67 -18.61 -2.82
C ASP A 476 -30.47 -18.86 -3.72
N ILE A 477 -29.44 -18.01 -3.66
CA ILE A 477 -28.16 -18.20 -4.38
C ILE A 477 -27.54 -19.56 -4.04
N LEU A 478 -27.60 -19.97 -2.77
CA LEU A 478 -27.00 -21.22 -2.31
C LEU A 478 -27.92 -22.45 -2.43
N GLY A 479 -29.10 -22.31 -3.04
CA GLY A 479 -30.01 -23.41 -3.32
C GLY A 479 -30.71 -24.02 -2.10
N LYS A 480 -31.02 -23.23 -1.05
CA LYS A 480 -31.67 -23.74 0.20
C LYS A 480 -33.05 -24.39 -0.03
N GLY A 481 -33.75 -24.04 -1.12
CA GLY A 481 -35.07 -24.61 -1.46
C GLY A 481 -35.09 -25.44 -2.75
N GLN A 482 -34.24 -25.10 -3.71
CA GLN A 482 -34.11 -25.79 -4.99
C GLN A 482 -32.63 -25.77 -5.39
N LYS A 483 -32.14 -26.89 -5.93
CA LYS A 483 -30.79 -26.98 -6.51
C LYS A 483 -30.61 -25.86 -7.55
N LYS A 484 -29.57 -25.04 -7.37
CA LYS A 484 -29.17 -23.99 -8.30
C LYS A 484 -27.98 -24.44 -9.11
N THR A 485 -27.99 -24.17 -10.40
CA THR A 485 -26.90 -24.51 -11.32
C THR A 485 -26.36 -23.24 -11.97
N TYR A 486 -25.06 -23.03 -11.93
CA TYR A 486 -24.40 -21.85 -12.49
C TYR A 486 -23.41 -22.24 -13.58
N LEU A 487 -23.42 -21.48 -14.68
CA LEU A 487 -22.37 -21.54 -15.70
C LEU A 487 -21.19 -20.70 -15.25
N VAL A 488 -20.02 -21.31 -15.10
CA VAL A 488 -18.77 -20.61 -14.79
C VAL A 488 -17.93 -20.51 -16.05
N LEU A 489 -17.67 -19.31 -16.55
CA LEU A 489 -16.84 -19.07 -17.73
C LEU A 489 -15.40 -18.81 -17.30
N PHE A 490 -14.46 -19.66 -17.72
CA PHE A 490 -13.03 -19.46 -17.46
C PHE A 490 -12.39 -18.75 -18.65
N GLN A 491 -12.08 -17.47 -18.46
CA GLN A 491 -11.63 -16.56 -19.52
C GLN A 491 -10.12 -16.39 -19.48
N ASN A 492 -9.46 -16.59 -20.61
CA ASN A 492 -8.03 -16.33 -20.76
C ASN A 492 -7.82 -14.91 -21.25
N ASN A 493 -7.46 -14.00 -20.34
CA ASN A 493 -7.22 -12.59 -20.65
C ASN A 493 -5.93 -12.32 -21.45
N MET A 494 -5.09 -13.34 -21.66
CA MET A 494 -3.95 -13.26 -22.59
C MET A 494 -4.38 -13.38 -24.05
N GLU A 495 -5.62 -13.81 -24.30
CA GLU A 495 -6.31 -13.68 -25.57
C GLU A 495 -7.59 -12.86 -25.32
N LEU A 496 -7.42 -11.55 -25.22
CA LEU A 496 -8.43 -10.65 -24.67
C LEU A 496 -9.74 -10.68 -25.47
N ARG A 497 -10.86 -10.66 -24.76
CA ARG A 497 -12.21 -10.46 -25.28
C ARG A 497 -12.90 -9.36 -24.46
N PRO A 498 -14.01 -8.79 -24.96
CA PRO A 498 -14.68 -7.64 -24.35
C PRO A 498 -15.04 -7.79 -22.86
N THR A 499 -15.37 -9.00 -22.40
CA THR A 499 -15.76 -9.25 -21.01
C THR A 499 -14.66 -9.88 -20.14
N GLY A 500 -13.40 -9.94 -20.61
CA GLY A 500 -12.30 -10.49 -19.80
C GLY A 500 -11.31 -11.32 -20.60
N GLY A 501 -11.76 -12.19 -21.50
CA GLY A 501 -10.84 -13.06 -22.24
C GLY A 501 -11.53 -14.14 -23.04
N PHE A 502 -10.76 -14.87 -23.84
CA PHE A 502 -11.25 -16.03 -24.59
C PHE A 502 -11.79 -17.11 -23.64
N ILE A 503 -13.02 -17.58 -23.88
CA ILE A 503 -13.62 -18.63 -23.04
C ILE A 503 -13.02 -19.96 -23.46
N GLY A 504 -11.91 -20.34 -22.84
CA GLY A 504 -11.22 -21.59 -23.17
C GLY A 504 -11.90 -22.81 -22.57
N SER A 505 -12.58 -22.64 -21.43
CA SER A 505 -13.25 -23.72 -20.69
C SER A 505 -14.47 -23.17 -19.96
N TYR A 506 -15.39 -24.04 -19.60
CA TYR A 506 -16.54 -23.68 -18.79
C TYR A 506 -16.78 -24.71 -17.68
N GLY A 507 -17.33 -24.25 -16.56
CA GLY A 507 -17.75 -25.05 -15.44
C GLY A 507 -19.26 -25.07 -15.33
N VAL A 508 -19.83 -26.22 -14.95
CA VAL A 508 -21.20 -26.30 -14.48
C VAL A 508 -21.14 -26.59 -12.99
N LEU A 509 -21.44 -25.56 -12.20
CA LEU A 509 -21.39 -25.59 -10.74
C LEU A 509 -22.80 -25.75 -10.20
N SER A 510 -23.04 -26.69 -9.30
CA SER A 510 -24.34 -26.81 -8.63
C SER A 510 -24.25 -26.62 -7.12
N LEU A 511 -25.17 -25.81 -6.61
CA LEU A 511 -25.38 -25.58 -5.20
C LEU A 511 -26.71 -26.20 -4.77
N ASP A 512 -26.69 -26.99 -3.70
CA ASP A 512 -27.88 -27.61 -3.13
C ASP A 512 -27.85 -27.47 -1.62
N SER A 513 -28.95 -26.97 -1.05
CA SER A 513 -29.16 -26.90 0.39
C SER A 513 -28.03 -26.15 1.12
N GLY A 514 -27.49 -25.11 0.49
CA GLY A 514 -26.38 -24.32 1.03
C GLY A 514 -24.99 -24.73 0.54
N ARG A 515 -24.82 -25.85 -0.16
CA ARG A 515 -23.50 -26.47 -0.34
C ARG A 515 -23.10 -26.63 -1.79
N LEU A 516 -21.79 -26.67 -2.02
CA LEU A 516 -21.24 -27.13 -3.29
C LEU A 516 -21.52 -28.62 -3.47
N ASN A 517 -22.46 -28.95 -4.34
CA ASN A 517 -22.82 -30.33 -4.66
C ASN A 517 -21.92 -30.91 -5.76
N GLU A 518 -21.69 -30.14 -6.84
CA GLU A 518 -20.91 -30.61 -7.99
C GLU A 518 -20.24 -29.44 -8.71
N LEU A 519 -19.02 -29.67 -9.23
CA LEU A 519 -18.34 -28.79 -10.15
C LEU A 519 -17.68 -29.64 -11.26
N ASN A 520 -18.21 -29.51 -12.47
CA ASN A 520 -17.69 -30.16 -13.67
C ASN A 520 -17.09 -29.13 -14.60
N VAL A 521 -15.78 -29.21 -14.85
CA VAL A 521 -15.07 -28.30 -15.76
C VAL A 521 -14.83 -29.02 -17.08
N ASN A 522 -15.26 -28.42 -18.17
CA ASN A 522 -15.18 -28.95 -19.53
C ASN A 522 -14.42 -27.99 -20.44
N ASP A 523 -13.78 -28.56 -21.44
CA ASP A 523 -13.23 -27.78 -22.55
C ASP A 523 -14.38 -27.22 -23.41
N VAL A 524 -14.28 -25.95 -23.83
CA VAL A 524 -15.36 -25.29 -24.56
C VAL A 524 -15.69 -25.98 -25.90
N TYR A 525 -14.69 -26.56 -26.58
CA TYR A 525 -14.91 -27.21 -27.88
C TYR A 525 -15.75 -28.48 -27.76
N SER A 526 -15.80 -29.09 -26.57
CA SER A 526 -16.70 -30.22 -26.29
C SER A 526 -18.18 -29.82 -26.36
N ALA A 527 -18.52 -28.58 -26.00
CA ALA A 527 -19.86 -28.02 -26.16
C ALA A 527 -20.05 -27.51 -27.59
N ASP A 528 -19.14 -26.68 -28.09
CA ASP A 528 -19.23 -26.12 -29.45
C ASP A 528 -19.51 -27.22 -30.50
N GLY A 529 -18.80 -28.36 -30.44
CA GLY A 529 -18.98 -29.46 -31.38
C GLY A 529 -20.37 -30.13 -31.39
N GLN A 530 -21.23 -29.82 -30.43
CA GLN A 530 -22.59 -30.35 -30.30
C GLN A 530 -23.67 -29.38 -30.78
N LEU A 531 -23.34 -28.11 -31.11
CA LEU A 531 -24.32 -27.15 -31.61
C LEU A 531 -24.97 -27.65 -32.90
N LYS A 532 -26.30 -27.70 -32.91
CA LYS A 532 -27.08 -28.08 -34.09
C LYS A 532 -27.48 -26.83 -34.86
N GLY A 533 -26.98 -26.70 -36.09
CA GLY A 533 -27.33 -25.61 -37.00
C GLY A 533 -26.27 -24.52 -37.08
N HIS A 534 -26.65 -23.38 -37.67
CA HIS A 534 -25.78 -22.24 -37.92
C HIS A 534 -26.30 -21.00 -37.22
N VAL A 535 -25.39 -20.30 -36.55
CA VAL A 535 -25.57 -19.02 -35.90
C VAL A 535 -24.56 -18.08 -36.52
N GLU A 536 -25.03 -17.00 -37.12
CA GLU A 536 -24.14 -16.05 -37.78
C GLU A 536 -23.28 -15.30 -36.73
N PRO A 537 -21.94 -15.34 -36.83
CA PRO A 537 -21.08 -14.58 -35.94
C PRO A 537 -21.11 -13.08 -36.28
N PRO A 538 -20.85 -12.20 -35.30
CA PRO A 538 -20.54 -10.79 -35.54
C PRO A 538 -19.52 -10.62 -36.67
N ALA A 539 -19.73 -9.64 -37.56
CA ALA A 539 -18.90 -9.46 -38.75
C ALA A 539 -17.39 -9.40 -38.46
N PRO A 540 -16.90 -8.69 -37.42
CA PRO A 540 -15.47 -8.69 -37.11
C PRO A 540 -14.94 -10.08 -36.71
N LEU A 541 -15.73 -10.89 -36.00
CA LEU A 541 -15.33 -12.27 -35.67
C LEU A 541 -15.28 -13.12 -36.94
N LYS A 542 -16.26 -12.99 -37.83
CA LYS A 542 -16.31 -13.71 -39.11
C LYS A 542 -15.10 -13.37 -39.99
N GLU A 543 -14.82 -12.08 -40.15
CA GLU A 543 -13.79 -11.57 -41.05
C GLU A 543 -12.37 -11.85 -40.55
N HIS A 544 -12.11 -11.65 -39.25
CA HIS A 544 -10.75 -11.71 -38.72
C HIS A 544 -10.39 -13.09 -38.13
N LEU A 545 -11.35 -13.84 -37.56
CA LEU A 545 -11.10 -15.21 -37.11
C LEU A 545 -11.37 -16.26 -38.21
N GLY A 546 -11.96 -15.87 -39.34
CA GLY A 546 -12.39 -16.81 -40.38
C GLY A 546 -13.48 -17.79 -39.89
N GLN A 547 -14.18 -17.42 -38.82
CA GLN A 547 -15.15 -18.27 -38.16
C GLN A 547 -16.47 -18.23 -38.92
N ALA A 548 -16.86 -19.35 -39.54
CA ALA A 548 -18.10 -19.44 -40.28
C ALA A 548 -19.33 -19.39 -39.34
N ASN A 549 -19.29 -20.10 -38.21
CA ASN A 549 -20.39 -20.25 -37.27
C ASN A 549 -20.04 -19.63 -35.91
N TRP A 550 -21.00 -19.08 -35.17
CA TRP A 550 -20.78 -18.56 -33.81
C TRP A 550 -20.95 -19.66 -32.75
N TRP A 551 -20.21 -19.58 -31.65
CA TRP A 551 -20.12 -20.63 -30.64
C TRP A 551 -19.98 -20.05 -29.23
N LEU A 552 -20.11 -20.91 -28.21
CA LEU A 552 -19.94 -20.53 -26.80
C LEU A 552 -18.61 -19.83 -26.52
N ARG A 553 -17.51 -20.29 -27.12
CA ARG A 553 -16.14 -19.76 -26.87
C ARG A 553 -15.94 -18.26 -27.16
N ASP A 554 -16.75 -17.68 -28.05
CA ASP A 554 -16.74 -16.26 -28.40
C ASP A 554 -18.11 -15.59 -28.17
N SER A 555 -18.96 -16.21 -27.33
CA SER A 555 -20.28 -15.67 -26.97
C SER A 555 -20.18 -14.31 -26.24
N ASN A 556 -19.00 -14.02 -25.67
CA ASN A 556 -18.68 -12.80 -24.94
C ASN A 556 -18.23 -11.60 -25.80
N TRP A 557 -18.73 -11.51 -27.03
CA TRP A 557 -18.45 -10.39 -27.94
C TRP A 557 -19.04 -9.04 -27.50
N ASP A 558 -20.15 -9.04 -26.77
CA ASP A 558 -20.75 -7.78 -26.31
C ASP A 558 -20.03 -7.30 -25.04
N PRO A 559 -19.54 -6.06 -24.96
CA PRO A 559 -18.93 -5.53 -23.73
C PRO A 559 -19.92 -5.44 -22.56
N ASP A 560 -21.24 -5.49 -22.82
CA ASP A 560 -22.30 -5.65 -21.82
C ASP A 560 -22.37 -7.11 -21.36
N PHE A 561 -21.84 -7.39 -20.17
CA PHE A 561 -21.74 -8.76 -19.69
C PHE A 561 -23.09 -9.45 -19.49
N PRO A 562 -24.19 -8.82 -19.03
CA PRO A 562 -25.49 -9.48 -18.98
C PRO A 562 -25.94 -10.00 -20.35
N THR A 563 -25.70 -9.22 -21.42
CA THR A 563 -25.97 -9.66 -22.80
C THR A 563 -25.10 -10.84 -23.20
N SER A 564 -23.82 -10.79 -22.89
CA SER A 564 -22.87 -11.87 -23.18
C SER A 564 -23.13 -13.13 -22.34
N ALA A 565 -23.56 -12.99 -21.09
CA ALA A 565 -23.94 -14.05 -20.19
C ALA A 565 -25.19 -14.79 -20.69
N GLN A 566 -26.27 -14.06 -20.98
CA GLN A 566 -27.48 -14.64 -21.60
C GLN A 566 -27.17 -15.40 -22.89
N ARG A 567 -26.23 -14.89 -23.69
CA ARG A 567 -25.77 -15.55 -24.91
C ARG A 567 -24.99 -16.83 -24.61
N ALA A 568 -24.11 -16.82 -23.62
CA ALA A 568 -23.39 -18.00 -23.17
C ALA A 568 -24.35 -19.09 -22.64
N GLU A 569 -25.38 -18.71 -21.88
CA GLU A 569 -26.43 -19.64 -21.43
C GLU A 569 -27.20 -20.24 -22.61
N TRP A 570 -27.52 -19.41 -23.61
CA TRP A 570 -28.19 -19.87 -24.82
C TRP A 570 -27.34 -20.87 -25.58
N PHE A 571 -26.05 -20.59 -25.80
CA PHE A 571 -25.14 -21.52 -26.48
C PHE A 571 -25.00 -22.82 -25.68
N LEU A 572 -24.74 -22.74 -24.37
CA LEU A 572 -24.68 -23.93 -23.52
C LEU A 572 -25.96 -24.78 -23.66
N ASN A 573 -27.13 -24.16 -23.62
CA ASN A 573 -28.39 -24.89 -23.78
C ASN A 573 -28.52 -25.54 -25.16
N LYS A 574 -28.12 -24.87 -26.24
CA LYS A 574 -28.21 -25.42 -27.60
C LYS A 574 -27.15 -26.46 -27.93
N GLU A 575 -26.04 -26.42 -27.21
CA GLU A 575 -24.91 -27.33 -27.36
C GLU A 575 -25.08 -28.58 -26.49
N THR A 576 -25.52 -28.44 -25.23
CA THR A 576 -25.48 -29.55 -24.25
C THR A 576 -26.83 -29.89 -23.62
N ASP A 577 -27.91 -29.19 -24.02
CA ASP A 577 -29.25 -29.28 -23.42
C ASP A 577 -29.29 -28.92 -21.90
N GLN A 578 -28.22 -28.31 -21.37
CA GLN A 578 -28.15 -27.88 -19.98
C GLN A 578 -28.82 -26.50 -19.79
N GLN A 579 -29.43 -26.30 -18.62
CA GLN A 579 -29.98 -25.02 -18.19
C GLN A 579 -29.29 -24.59 -16.90
N VAL A 580 -29.16 -23.28 -16.72
CA VAL A 580 -28.50 -22.68 -15.56
C VAL A 580 -29.35 -21.51 -15.04
N ASP A 581 -29.17 -21.18 -13.77
CA ASP A 581 -29.84 -20.09 -13.03
C ASP A 581 -29.05 -18.76 -13.06
N GLY A 582 -27.86 -18.77 -13.66
CA GLY A 582 -27.01 -17.61 -13.82
C GLY A 582 -25.61 -17.96 -14.35
N VAL A 583 -24.82 -16.92 -14.61
CA VAL A 583 -23.47 -17.01 -15.17
C VAL A 583 -22.48 -16.25 -14.30
N VAL A 584 -21.33 -16.85 -14.05
CA VAL A 584 -20.18 -16.20 -13.42
C VAL A 584 -18.99 -16.30 -14.38
N ALA A 585 -18.36 -15.18 -14.71
CA ALA A 585 -17.11 -15.18 -15.46
C ALA A 585 -15.93 -14.88 -14.54
N LEU A 586 -14.84 -15.61 -14.75
CA LEU A 586 -13.58 -15.51 -14.01
C LEU A 586 -12.44 -15.48 -15.02
N ASP A 587 -11.56 -14.48 -14.94
CA ASP A 587 -10.33 -14.48 -15.74
C ASP A 587 -9.15 -15.16 -14.99
N LEU A 588 -7.91 -15.01 -15.49
CA LEU A 588 -6.74 -15.65 -14.85
C LEU A 588 -6.18 -14.85 -13.67
N ASP A 589 -6.51 -13.56 -13.53
CA ASP A 589 -5.98 -12.71 -12.46
C ASP A 589 -6.53 -13.14 -11.08
N ILE A 590 -7.81 -13.53 -11.00
CA ILE A 590 -8.37 -14.08 -9.75
C ILE A 590 -7.61 -15.33 -9.28
N VAL A 591 -7.21 -16.22 -10.21
CA VAL A 591 -6.50 -17.44 -9.86
C VAL A 591 -5.11 -17.11 -9.32
N LYS A 592 -4.43 -16.13 -9.94
CA LYS A 592 -3.15 -15.60 -9.47
C LYS A 592 -3.26 -14.98 -8.08
N ASP A 593 -4.31 -14.19 -7.84
CA ASP A 593 -4.58 -13.58 -6.54
C ASP A 593 -4.83 -14.62 -5.46
N ILE A 594 -5.67 -15.62 -5.73
CA ILE A 594 -5.92 -16.75 -4.83
C ILE A 594 -4.59 -17.45 -4.48
N LEU A 595 -3.77 -17.77 -5.49
CA LEU A 595 -2.47 -18.44 -5.30
C LEU A 595 -1.49 -17.59 -4.49
N SER A 596 -1.58 -16.26 -4.54
CA SER A 596 -0.77 -15.37 -3.70
C SER A 596 -1.08 -15.52 -2.20
N PHE A 597 -2.30 -15.96 -1.85
CA PHE A 597 -2.73 -16.18 -0.47
C PHE A 597 -2.64 -17.65 -0.03
N THR A 598 -2.98 -18.61 -0.89
CA THR A 598 -2.89 -20.05 -0.59
C THR A 598 -1.45 -20.56 -0.66
N GLY A 599 -0.60 -19.88 -1.43
CA GLY A 599 0.70 -20.38 -1.83
C GLY A 599 0.59 -21.35 -3.03
N PRO A 600 1.74 -21.86 -3.50
CA PRO A 600 1.79 -22.80 -4.61
C PRO A 600 1.01 -24.09 -4.32
N ILE A 601 0.37 -24.61 -5.36
CA ILE A 601 -0.48 -25.79 -5.33
C ILE A 601 0.20 -26.92 -6.09
N PHE A 602 0.33 -28.07 -5.45
CA PHE A 602 0.82 -29.28 -6.09
C PHE A 602 -0.34 -30.08 -6.66
N LEU A 603 -0.25 -30.47 -7.94
CA LEU A 603 -1.18 -31.36 -8.64
C LEU A 603 -0.56 -32.76 -8.75
N PRO A 604 -0.92 -33.71 -7.88
CA PRO A 604 -0.27 -35.01 -7.80
C PRO A 604 -0.35 -35.81 -9.12
N ASP A 605 -1.52 -35.78 -9.77
CA ASP A 605 -1.79 -36.54 -11.00
C ASP A 605 -0.93 -36.07 -12.19
N TYR A 606 -0.40 -34.86 -12.11
CA TYR A 606 0.45 -34.26 -13.13
C TYR A 606 1.91 -34.13 -12.67
N ASN A 607 2.19 -34.37 -11.39
CA ASN A 607 3.49 -34.12 -10.75
C ASN A 607 4.01 -32.68 -11.01
N LEU A 608 3.10 -31.70 -10.94
CA LEU A 608 3.39 -30.29 -11.22
C LEU A 608 3.01 -29.39 -10.06
N THR A 609 3.77 -28.31 -9.89
CA THR A 609 3.47 -27.26 -8.91
C THR A 609 3.07 -25.98 -9.64
N ILE A 610 1.86 -25.51 -9.38
CA ILE A 610 1.29 -24.27 -9.92
C ILE A 610 1.38 -23.18 -8.86
N SER A 611 1.96 -22.04 -9.21
CA SER A 611 2.15 -20.86 -8.36
C SER A 611 1.66 -19.62 -9.10
N ASP A 612 1.51 -18.52 -8.39
CA ASP A 612 1.21 -17.19 -8.95
C ASP A 612 2.18 -16.74 -10.05
N LYS A 613 3.41 -17.28 -10.07
CA LYS A 613 4.47 -16.91 -11.02
C LYS A 613 4.50 -17.75 -12.29
N ASN A 614 4.18 -19.05 -12.19
CA ASN A 614 4.24 -19.99 -13.32
C ASN A 614 2.85 -20.44 -13.79
N LEU A 615 1.76 -19.94 -13.17
CA LEU A 615 0.38 -20.28 -13.54
C LEU A 615 0.17 -20.17 -15.05
N TYR A 616 0.57 -19.05 -15.63
CA TYR A 616 0.39 -18.80 -17.06
C TYR A 616 1.19 -19.79 -17.92
N GLU A 617 2.52 -19.82 -17.77
CA GLU A 617 3.42 -20.65 -18.58
C GLU A 617 3.10 -22.14 -18.45
N THR A 618 2.85 -22.61 -17.22
CA THR A 618 2.62 -24.04 -16.94
C THR A 618 1.23 -24.48 -17.38
N THR A 619 0.18 -23.66 -17.13
CA THR A 619 -1.16 -23.97 -17.63
C THR A 619 -1.16 -23.97 -19.16
N GLN A 620 -0.47 -23.02 -19.77
CA GLN A 620 -0.35 -22.93 -21.23
C GLN A 620 0.34 -24.15 -21.82
N SER A 621 1.49 -24.56 -21.27
CA SER A 621 2.22 -25.74 -21.74
C SER A 621 1.38 -27.01 -21.59
N GLU A 622 0.76 -27.22 -20.43
CA GLU A 622 -0.01 -28.45 -20.19
C GLU A 622 -1.31 -28.56 -20.98
N VAL A 623 -1.95 -27.42 -21.22
CA VAL A 623 -3.24 -27.34 -21.92
C VAL A 623 -3.06 -27.30 -23.45
N GLN A 624 -1.93 -26.81 -23.96
CA GLN A 624 -1.75 -26.59 -25.41
C GLN A 624 -0.69 -27.50 -26.05
N ASP A 625 0.39 -27.86 -25.35
CA ASP A 625 1.43 -28.72 -25.92
C ASP A 625 0.87 -30.14 -26.09
N ASN A 626 0.64 -30.55 -27.34
CA ASN A 626 -0.02 -31.80 -27.78
C ASN A 626 -1.56 -31.85 -27.65
N PHE A 627 -2.25 -30.71 -27.68
CA PHE A 627 -3.71 -30.67 -27.75
C PHE A 627 -4.24 -31.15 -29.12
N PHE A 628 -5.20 -32.09 -29.09
CA PHE A 628 -6.05 -32.45 -30.23
C PHE A 628 -7.53 -32.37 -29.82
N PRO A 629 -8.44 -31.90 -30.69
CA PRO A 629 -9.87 -31.84 -30.40
C PRO A 629 -10.42 -33.22 -29.97
N GLY A 630 -11.12 -33.28 -28.83
CA GLY A 630 -11.67 -34.52 -28.26
C GLY A 630 -10.82 -35.18 -27.17
N THR A 631 -9.64 -34.66 -26.84
CA THR A 631 -8.83 -35.16 -25.71
C THR A 631 -9.33 -34.61 -24.36
N HIS A 632 -9.49 -35.47 -23.36
CA HIS A 632 -9.91 -35.07 -22.01
C HIS A 632 -8.79 -34.38 -21.20
N LYS A 633 -7.55 -34.28 -21.72
CA LYS A 633 -6.37 -33.81 -20.96
C LYS A 633 -6.58 -32.42 -20.34
N LYS A 634 -7.06 -31.46 -21.14
CA LYS A 634 -7.32 -30.08 -20.69
C LYS A 634 -8.43 -30.01 -19.64
N ALA A 635 -9.56 -30.67 -19.89
CA ALA A 635 -10.68 -30.72 -18.96
C ALA A 635 -10.27 -31.38 -17.63
N SER A 636 -9.51 -32.48 -17.68
CA SER A 636 -8.97 -33.13 -16.50
C SER A 636 -7.98 -32.24 -15.73
N PHE A 637 -7.08 -31.53 -16.42
CA PHE A 637 -6.09 -30.67 -15.78
C PHE A 637 -6.77 -29.49 -15.08
N LEU A 638 -7.67 -28.80 -15.77
CA LEU A 638 -8.39 -27.66 -15.20
C LEU A 638 -9.35 -28.10 -14.10
N THR A 639 -10.01 -29.26 -14.23
CA THR A 639 -10.81 -29.84 -13.14
C THR A 639 -9.94 -30.12 -11.91
N ALA A 640 -8.77 -30.75 -12.09
CA ALA A 640 -7.84 -31.02 -11.00
C ALA A 640 -7.35 -29.72 -10.35
N LEU A 641 -6.97 -28.72 -11.15
CA LEU A 641 -6.54 -27.41 -10.67
C LEU A 641 -7.64 -26.69 -9.90
N SER A 642 -8.87 -26.61 -10.44
CA SER A 642 -10.01 -25.97 -9.78
C SER A 642 -10.38 -26.67 -8.47
N ARG A 643 -10.42 -28.01 -8.45
CA ARG A 643 -10.70 -28.78 -7.23
C ARG A 643 -9.62 -28.56 -6.17
N GLN A 644 -8.36 -28.59 -6.56
CA GLN A 644 -7.25 -28.38 -5.63
C GLN A 644 -7.22 -26.94 -5.11
N LEU A 645 -7.51 -25.94 -5.96
CA LEU A 645 -7.68 -24.54 -5.53
C LEU A 645 -8.78 -24.41 -4.48
N LEU A 646 -9.98 -24.95 -4.73
CA LEU A 646 -11.09 -24.92 -3.77
C LEU A 646 -10.72 -25.60 -2.45
N PHE A 647 -9.99 -26.71 -2.51
CA PHE A 647 -9.51 -27.43 -1.34
C PHE A 647 -8.50 -26.63 -0.51
N GLU A 648 -7.50 -26.00 -1.15
CA GLU A 648 -6.51 -25.17 -0.45
C GLU A 648 -7.12 -23.89 0.13
N ILE A 649 -8.06 -23.28 -0.60
CA ILE A 649 -8.88 -22.18 -0.08
C ILE A 649 -9.67 -22.64 1.17
N GLY A 650 -10.29 -23.83 1.14
CA GLY A 650 -10.98 -24.42 2.29
C GLY A 650 -10.06 -24.69 3.48
N LYS A 651 -8.81 -25.08 3.25
CA LYS A 651 -7.79 -25.32 4.29
C LYS A 651 -7.14 -24.07 4.86
N THR A 652 -7.23 -22.95 4.16
CA THR A 652 -6.60 -21.69 4.55
C THR A 652 -7.03 -21.26 5.96
N GLU A 653 -6.09 -20.80 6.78
CA GLU A 653 -6.38 -20.34 8.15
C GLU A 653 -7.35 -19.15 8.14
N GLY A 654 -8.21 -19.04 9.16
CA GLY A 654 -9.26 -18.00 9.23
C GLY A 654 -8.76 -16.55 9.04
N LYS A 655 -7.51 -16.26 9.41
CA LYS A 655 -6.88 -14.95 9.19
C LYS A 655 -6.64 -14.63 7.72
N ASN A 656 -6.18 -15.60 6.93
CA ASN A 656 -5.95 -15.45 5.51
C ASN A 656 -7.27 -15.48 4.72
N LYS A 657 -8.33 -16.09 5.27
CA LYS A 657 -9.68 -16.09 4.68
C LYS A 657 -10.34 -14.71 4.66
N GLY A 658 -10.13 -13.87 5.66
CA GLY A 658 -10.60 -12.47 5.61
C GLY A 658 -9.93 -11.68 4.48
N SER A 659 -8.62 -11.87 4.29
CA SER A 659 -7.89 -11.28 3.16
C SER A 659 -8.34 -11.85 1.81
N LEU A 660 -8.65 -13.14 1.74
CA LEU A 660 -9.17 -13.80 0.54
C LEU A 660 -10.56 -13.25 0.17
N LEU A 661 -11.46 -13.08 1.15
CA LEU A 661 -12.78 -12.48 0.93
C LEU A 661 -12.64 -11.03 0.43
N LYS A 662 -11.70 -10.27 1.01
CA LYS A 662 -11.38 -8.92 0.53
C LYS A 662 -10.89 -8.95 -0.92
N ALA A 663 -9.95 -9.85 -1.25
CA ALA A 663 -9.45 -10.01 -2.62
C ALA A 663 -10.56 -10.40 -3.60
N PHE A 664 -11.51 -11.24 -3.19
CA PHE A 664 -12.67 -11.61 -3.99
C PHE A 664 -13.56 -10.40 -4.31
N VAL A 665 -13.85 -9.55 -3.32
CA VAL A 665 -14.60 -8.29 -3.54
C VAL A 665 -13.81 -7.31 -4.40
N GLU A 666 -12.49 -7.23 -4.23
CA GLU A 666 -11.63 -6.41 -5.09
C GLU A 666 -11.67 -6.91 -6.54
N ASN A 667 -11.61 -8.22 -6.77
CA ASN A 667 -11.73 -8.80 -8.11
C ASN A 667 -13.11 -8.57 -8.77
N LEU A 668 -14.19 -8.47 -7.98
CA LEU A 668 -15.51 -8.04 -8.47
C LEU A 668 -15.50 -6.55 -8.86
N ASP A 669 -14.93 -5.68 -8.02
CA ASP A 669 -14.79 -4.24 -8.30
C ASP A 669 -13.88 -3.97 -9.52
N GLU A 670 -12.85 -4.79 -9.69
CA GLU A 670 -11.87 -4.72 -10.79
C GLU A 670 -12.34 -5.46 -12.05
N ARG A 671 -13.52 -6.09 -12.03
CA ARG A 671 -14.11 -6.85 -13.16
C ARG A 671 -13.30 -8.06 -13.61
N HIS A 672 -12.50 -8.63 -12.73
CA HIS A 672 -11.90 -9.97 -12.90
C HIS A 672 -12.91 -11.08 -12.59
N ILE A 673 -13.97 -10.72 -11.84
CA ILE A 673 -15.17 -11.51 -11.62
C ILE A 673 -16.35 -10.71 -12.12
N GLN A 674 -17.22 -11.36 -12.89
CA GLN A 674 -18.51 -10.80 -13.29
C GLN A 674 -19.61 -11.80 -13.05
N ALA A 675 -20.78 -11.36 -12.58
CA ALA A 675 -21.90 -12.24 -12.28
C ALA A 675 -23.21 -11.74 -12.91
N TYR A 676 -24.02 -12.67 -13.40
CA TYR A 676 -25.34 -12.41 -13.96
C TYR A 676 -26.33 -13.41 -13.38
N PHE A 677 -27.49 -12.93 -12.96
CA PHE A 677 -28.58 -13.73 -12.39
C PHE A 677 -29.91 -13.42 -13.08
N HIS A 678 -30.81 -14.42 -13.19
CA HIS A 678 -32.12 -14.19 -13.80
C HIS A 678 -33.10 -13.42 -12.90
N SER A 679 -32.94 -13.57 -11.58
CA SER A 679 -33.81 -12.92 -10.60
C SER A 679 -33.43 -11.45 -10.45
N SER A 680 -34.36 -10.53 -10.69
CA SER A 680 -34.12 -9.09 -10.50
C SER A 680 -33.71 -8.74 -9.06
N LYS A 681 -34.16 -9.53 -8.07
CA LYS A 681 -33.73 -9.38 -6.67
C LYS A 681 -32.22 -9.57 -6.46
N LEU A 682 -31.57 -10.29 -7.37
CA LEU A 682 -30.14 -10.54 -7.36
C LEU A 682 -29.40 -9.71 -8.41
N GLU A 683 -29.97 -9.57 -9.61
CA GLU A 683 -29.32 -8.86 -10.71
C GLU A 683 -29.24 -7.35 -10.44
N ASP A 684 -30.31 -6.71 -9.97
CA ASP A 684 -30.32 -5.27 -9.71
C ASP A 684 -29.20 -4.83 -8.73
N PRO A 685 -29.02 -5.47 -7.54
CA PRO A 685 -27.91 -5.10 -6.66
C PRO A 685 -26.53 -5.39 -7.27
N ILE A 686 -26.38 -6.49 -8.02
CA ILE A 686 -25.13 -6.84 -8.72
C ILE A 686 -24.77 -5.79 -9.78
N LEU A 687 -25.75 -5.27 -10.52
CA LEU A 687 -25.57 -4.19 -11.48
C LEU A 687 -25.27 -2.85 -10.81
N MET A 688 -25.98 -2.51 -9.73
CA MET A 688 -25.75 -1.27 -8.98
C MET A 688 -24.38 -1.21 -8.29
N LEU A 689 -23.82 -2.36 -7.95
CA LEU A 689 -22.44 -2.50 -7.43
C LEU A 689 -21.38 -2.49 -8.56
N GLY A 690 -21.79 -2.63 -9.82
CA GLY A 690 -20.89 -2.74 -10.97
C GLY A 690 -20.38 -4.16 -11.24
N TRP A 691 -20.73 -5.13 -10.37
CA TRP A 691 -20.26 -6.53 -10.41
C TRP A 691 -20.86 -7.35 -11.55
N GLY A 692 -21.99 -6.92 -12.11
CA GLY A 692 -22.55 -7.56 -13.32
C GLY A 692 -21.97 -7.03 -14.61
N GLY A 693 -21.13 -5.99 -14.54
CA GLY A 693 -20.48 -5.39 -15.69
C GLY A 693 -21.42 -5.06 -16.87
N ALA A 694 -22.62 -4.58 -16.61
CA ALA A 694 -23.45 -3.98 -17.65
C ALA A 694 -22.80 -2.69 -18.17
N VAL A 695 -22.98 -2.39 -19.45
CA VAL A 695 -22.72 -1.06 -20.02
C VAL A 695 -23.94 -0.20 -19.74
N GLY A 696 -23.98 0.34 -18.51
CA GLY A 696 -25.13 1.06 -17.98
C GLY A 696 -25.19 2.52 -18.39
N GLU A 697 -26.38 3.09 -18.24
CA GLU A 697 -26.61 4.52 -18.34
C GLU A 697 -26.17 5.20 -17.05
N PHE A 698 -25.43 6.30 -17.21
CA PHE A 698 -24.90 7.07 -16.11
C PHE A 698 -25.68 8.38 -15.99
N SER A 699 -26.18 8.72 -14.79
CA SER A 699 -26.87 9.99 -14.54
C SER A 699 -26.14 10.88 -13.54
N CYS A 700 -25.93 12.15 -13.90
CA CYS A 700 -25.40 13.18 -13.01
C CYS A 700 -26.43 14.23 -12.57
N GLY A 701 -27.73 13.98 -12.81
CA GLY A 701 -28.84 14.91 -12.54
C GLY A 701 -29.38 15.59 -13.81
N GLU A 702 -30.49 16.33 -13.67
CA GLU A 702 -31.23 16.96 -14.78
C GLU A 702 -30.44 18.10 -15.44
N ASP A 703 -29.78 18.97 -14.67
CA ASP A 703 -28.98 20.09 -15.18
C ASP A 703 -27.52 19.72 -15.43
N CYS A 704 -27.24 18.50 -15.89
CA CYS A 704 -25.88 17.98 -16.05
C CYS A 704 -25.72 17.18 -17.34
N TYR A 705 -24.68 17.50 -18.11
CA TYR A 705 -24.35 16.75 -19.32
C TYR A 705 -23.76 15.40 -18.94
N GLN A 706 -24.41 14.31 -19.38
CA GLN A 706 -24.05 12.93 -19.07
C GLN A 706 -23.16 12.39 -20.17
N ASP A 707 -21.88 12.21 -19.87
CA ASP A 707 -20.89 11.63 -20.78
C ASP A 707 -20.44 10.25 -20.32
N SER A 708 -20.11 9.40 -21.29
CA SER A 708 -19.64 8.04 -21.07
C SER A 708 -18.64 7.62 -22.14
N VAL A 709 -17.53 7.00 -21.74
CA VAL A 709 -16.57 6.38 -22.66
C VAL A 709 -16.09 5.04 -22.13
N GLY A 710 -15.91 4.07 -23.02
CA GLY A 710 -15.28 2.79 -22.69
C GLY A 710 -14.36 2.34 -23.81
N LEU A 711 -13.13 1.95 -23.46
CA LEU A 711 -12.22 1.29 -24.39
C LEU A 711 -12.44 -0.22 -24.33
N VAL A 712 -12.67 -0.86 -25.48
CA VAL A 712 -12.97 -2.29 -25.56
C VAL A 712 -12.11 -2.93 -26.64
N GLU A 713 -11.15 -3.73 -26.22
CA GLU A 713 -10.27 -4.51 -27.09
C GLU A 713 -10.76 -5.95 -27.24
N ALA A 714 -10.69 -6.49 -28.46
CA ALA A 714 -10.81 -7.92 -28.72
C ALA A 714 -9.60 -8.38 -29.55
N ASN A 715 -8.80 -9.31 -28.99
CA ASN A 715 -7.67 -9.91 -29.70
C ASN A 715 -8.19 -10.97 -30.69
N LEU A 716 -8.19 -10.66 -31.98
CA LEU A 716 -8.58 -11.61 -33.03
C LEU A 716 -7.37 -12.09 -33.85
N GLY A 717 -6.16 -11.97 -33.30
CA GLY A 717 -4.92 -12.44 -33.92
C GLY A 717 -4.65 -13.95 -33.81
N PHE A 718 -5.57 -14.71 -33.22
CA PHE A 718 -5.44 -16.15 -32.94
C PHE A 718 -4.18 -16.51 -32.14
N ASN A 719 -3.84 -15.68 -31.16
CA ASN A 719 -2.64 -15.84 -30.35
C ASN A 719 -2.83 -15.22 -28.95
N LYS A 720 -1.81 -15.37 -28.11
CA LYS A 720 -1.81 -14.85 -26.73
C LYS A 720 -0.95 -13.61 -26.58
N SER A 721 -0.90 -12.78 -27.61
CA SER A 721 0.03 -11.66 -27.66
C SER A 721 -0.26 -10.60 -26.61
N ASN A 722 -1.46 -10.56 -26.00
CA ASN A 722 -1.77 -9.60 -24.92
C ASN A 722 -0.73 -9.68 -23.78
N TYR A 723 -0.09 -10.83 -23.56
CA TYR A 723 1.02 -10.98 -22.63
C TYR A 723 2.18 -9.99 -22.88
N PHE A 724 2.42 -9.61 -24.13
CA PHE A 724 3.49 -8.71 -24.55
C PHE A 724 3.04 -7.25 -24.73
N ILE A 725 1.73 -6.99 -24.64
CA ILE A 725 1.16 -5.68 -24.92
C ILE A 725 1.11 -4.85 -23.65
N SER A 726 1.65 -3.64 -23.73
CA SER A 726 1.37 -2.58 -22.78
C SER A 726 0.66 -1.44 -23.49
N ARG A 727 -0.22 -0.75 -22.80
CA ARG A 727 -0.97 0.37 -23.35
C ARG A 727 -1.01 1.57 -22.41
N LYS A 728 -1.18 2.76 -22.97
CA LYS A 728 -1.46 4.00 -22.23
C LYS A 728 -2.59 4.75 -22.90
N VAL A 729 -3.55 5.20 -22.11
CA VAL A 729 -4.75 5.87 -22.61
C VAL A 729 -4.79 7.32 -22.12
N GLY A 730 -4.91 8.25 -23.06
CA GLY A 730 -5.10 9.68 -22.79
C GLY A 730 -6.48 10.11 -23.23
N LEU A 731 -7.29 10.69 -22.33
CA LEU A 731 -8.59 11.27 -22.66
C LEU A 731 -8.56 12.77 -22.38
N SER A 732 -8.91 13.58 -23.37
CA SER A 732 -9.09 15.02 -23.23
C SER A 732 -10.50 15.41 -23.64
N VAL A 733 -11.18 16.19 -22.79
CA VAL A 733 -12.52 16.71 -23.05
C VAL A 733 -12.48 18.22 -23.12
N ASN A 734 -12.93 18.76 -24.25
CA ASN A 734 -13.12 20.19 -24.47
C ASN A 734 -14.60 20.46 -24.73
N MET A 735 -15.21 21.27 -23.87
CA MET A 735 -16.63 21.60 -23.92
C MET A 735 -16.79 23.10 -24.09
N ASN A 736 -17.66 23.49 -25.03
CA ASN A 736 -18.15 24.86 -25.19
C ASN A 736 -19.69 24.85 -25.10
N LYS A 737 -20.34 25.99 -25.43
CA LYS A 737 -21.80 26.12 -25.31
C LYS A 737 -22.60 25.33 -26.36
N GLU A 738 -21.97 24.97 -27.47
CA GLU A 738 -22.63 24.36 -28.63
C GLU A 738 -22.27 22.89 -28.79
N ASN A 739 -21.09 22.48 -28.33
CA ASN A 739 -20.59 21.13 -28.52
C ASN A 739 -19.60 20.69 -27.45
N VAL A 740 -19.46 19.38 -27.37
CA VAL A 740 -18.44 18.71 -26.59
C VAL A 740 -17.58 17.87 -27.53
N ILE A 741 -16.27 18.12 -27.51
CA ILE A 741 -15.27 17.45 -28.34
C ILE A 741 -14.37 16.63 -27.42
N ARG A 742 -14.22 15.35 -27.74
CA ARG A 742 -13.36 14.43 -26.98
C ARG A 742 -12.24 13.95 -27.87
N THR A 743 -11.09 13.75 -27.28
CA THR A 743 -9.93 13.15 -27.93
C THR A 743 -9.41 12.03 -27.04
N LEU A 744 -9.45 10.81 -27.55
CA LEU A 744 -8.90 9.63 -26.91
C LEU A 744 -7.66 9.19 -27.69
N ASN A 745 -6.50 9.16 -27.05
CA ASN A 745 -5.26 8.63 -27.60
C ASN A 745 -4.93 7.31 -26.91
N VAL A 746 -4.74 6.25 -27.68
CA VAL A 746 -4.35 4.93 -27.20
C VAL A 746 -2.97 4.62 -27.76
N ASN A 747 -1.97 4.59 -26.89
CA ASN A 747 -0.59 4.26 -27.23
C ASN A 747 -0.35 2.78 -26.88
N TYR A 748 -0.07 1.95 -27.87
CA TYR A 748 0.32 0.56 -27.70
C TYR A 748 1.84 0.41 -27.84
N HIS A 749 2.41 -0.45 -27.01
CA HIS A 749 3.78 -0.96 -27.17
C HIS A 749 3.75 -2.48 -27.12
N ASN A 750 4.31 -3.13 -28.13
CA ASN A 750 4.41 -4.59 -28.21
C ASN A 750 5.85 -5.05 -27.93
N SER A 751 6.06 -5.67 -26.76
CA SER A 751 7.37 -6.17 -26.32
C SER A 751 7.74 -7.56 -26.85
N ALA A 752 6.91 -8.15 -27.73
CA ALA A 752 7.17 -9.48 -28.28
C ALA A 752 8.46 -9.48 -29.11
N SER A 753 9.20 -10.59 -29.07
CA SER A 753 10.34 -10.78 -29.97
C SER A 753 9.85 -11.03 -31.41
N PRO A 754 10.45 -10.40 -32.43
CA PRO A 754 10.14 -10.66 -33.83
C PRO A 754 10.27 -12.13 -34.25
N VAL A 755 11.09 -12.92 -33.53
CA VAL A 755 11.28 -14.37 -33.76
C VAL A 755 9.99 -15.16 -33.57
N LEU A 756 9.05 -14.68 -32.76
CA LEU A 756 7.75 -15.33 -32.53
C LEU A 756 6.83 -15.28 -33.76
N GLY A 757 7.17 -14.48 -34.78
CA GLY A 757 6.40 -14.40 -36.02
C GLY A 757 4.93 -14.03 -35.75
N PRO A 758 3.95 -14.76 -36.33
CA PRO A 758 2.53 -14.49 -36.12
C PRO A 758 2.08 -14.50 -34.65
N SER A 759 2.69 -15.33 -33.80
CA SER A 759 2.34 -15.43 -32.37
C SER A 759 2.71 -14.17 -31.57
N GLY A 760 3.64 -13.37 -32.08
CA GLY A 760 4.03 -12.08 -31.50
C GLY A 760 3.26 -10.87 -32.06
N ARG A 761 2.41 -11.04 -33.08
CA ARG A 761 1.65 -9.94 -33.69
C ARG A 761 0.33 -9.74 -32.95
N TYR A 762 0.03 -8.53 -32.50
CA TYR A 762 -1.24 -8.26 -31.85
C TYR A 762 -2.27 -7.76 -32.87
N GLY A 763 -3.15 -8.65 -33.31
CA GLY A 763 -4.30 -8.30 -34.14
C GLY A 763 -5.50 -7.98 -33.25
N VAL A 764 -5.89 -6.71 -33.20
CA VAL A 764 -6.90 -6.22 -32.27
C VAL A 764 -8.03 -5.51 -33.01
N TYR A 765 -9.26 -5.89 -32.69
CA TYR A 765 -10.44 -5.10 -33.01
C TYR A 765 -10.74 -4.17 -31.84
N LEU A 766 -10.42 -2.89 -32.02
CA LEU A 766 -10.56 -1.84 -31.02
C LEU A 766 -11.89 -1.14 -31.18
N ARG A 767 -12.72 -1.16 -30.13
CA ARG A 767 -13.98 -0.41 -30.04
C ARG A 767 -13.90 0.66 -29.00
N VAL A 768 -14.42 1.83 -29.32
CA VAL A 768 -14.75 2.87 -28.34
C VAL A 768 -16.26 2.92 -28.18
N VAL A 769 -16.71 2.68 -26.95
CA VAL A 769 -18.10 2.87 -26.54
C VAL A 769 -18.32 4.36 -26.31
N LEU A 770 -19.30 4.92 -27.00
CA LEU A 770 -19.58 6.35 -27.11
C LEU A 770 -21.02 6.67 -26.71
N PRO A 771 -21.29 7.91 -26.27
CA PRO A 771 -22.65 8.36 -26.00
C PRO A 771 -23.55 8.27 -27.25
N PRO A 772 -24.85 7.99 -27.09
CA PRO A 772 -25.79 7.85 -28.20
C PRO A 772 -25.94 9.16 -29.02
N ASP A 773 -25.71 10.31 -28.39
CA ASP A 773 -25.81 11.64 -29.01
C ASP A 773 -24.63 11.98 -29.94
N THR A 774 -23.60 11.13 -30.05
CA THR A 774 -22.40 11.40 -30.85
C THR A 774 -22.72 11.58 -32.34
N ASN A 775 -22.40 12.74 -32.92
CA ASN A 775 -22.72 13.09 -34.31
C ASN A 775 -21.65 12.65 -35.31
N SER A 776 -20.37 12.74 -34.92
CA SER A 776 -19.23 12.46 -35.81
C SER A 776 -18.09 11.82 -35.06
N VAL A 777 -17.41 10.86 -35.70
CA VAL A 777 -16.21 10.19 -35.17
C VAL A 777 -15.14 10.17 -36.26
N THR A 778 -13.93 10.60 -35.92
CA THR A 778 -12.74 10.54 -36.76
C THR A 778 -11.69 9.70 -36.05
N VAL A 779 -11.01 8.82 -36.79
CA VAL A 779 -9.93 7.98 -36.27
C VAL A 779 -8.68 8.17 -37.12
N SER A 780 -7.53 8.33 -36.48
CA SER A 780 -6.22 8.21 -37.14
C SER A 780 -5.31 7.25 -36.37
N LYS A 781 -4.42 6.57 -37.09
CA LYS A 781 -3.28 5.85 -36.51
C LYS A 781 -1.99 6.58 -36.84
N VAL A 782 -1.08 6.65 -35.89
CA VAL A 782 0.25 7.24 -36.03
C VAL A 782 1.29 6.18 -35.69
N SER A 783 2.23 5.96 -36.62
CA SER A 783 3.36 5.05 -36.43
C SER A 783 4.63 5.75 -36.90
N GLY A 784 5.46 6.21 -35.96
CA GLY A 784 6.57 7.12 -36.26
C GLY A 784 6.04 8.47 -36.75
N ASP A 785 6.49 8.93 -37.92
CA ASP A 785 6.07 10.21 -38.52
C ASP A 785 4.85 10.09 -39.46
N ASN A 786 4.33 8.88 -39.68
CA ASN A 786 3.21 8.64 -40.59
C ASN A 786 1.88 8.65 -39.85
N GLU A 787 0.96 9.55 -40.21
CA GLU A 787 -0.44 9.56 -39.77
C GLU A 787 -1.35 9.08 -40.91
N GLU A 788 -2.14 8.05 -40.65
CA GLU A 788 -3.12 7.49 -41.60
C GLU A 788 -4.52 7.58 -41.00
N GLN A 789 -5.46 8.15 -41.75
CA GLN A 789 -6.87 8.23 -41.34
C GLN A 789 -7.58 6.90 -41.61
N ILE A 790 -8.30 6.39 -40.61
CA ILE A 790 -9.06 5.14 -40.67
C ILE A 790 -10.55 5.47 -40.61
N SER A 791 -11.35 4.80 -41.43
CA SER A 791 -12.81 4.89 -41.33
C SER A 791 -13.31 3.87 -40.28
N PRO A 792 -13.91 4.31 -39.15
CA PRO A 792 -14.46 3.39 -38.16
C PRO A 792 -15.80 2.81 -38.62
N GLU A 793 -16.07 1.57 -38.21
CA GLU A 793 -17.40 0.99 -38.24
C GLU A 793 -18.20 1.54 -37.06
N ILE A 794 -19.25 2.33 -37.32
CA ILE A 794 -20.08 2.91 -36.28
C ILE A 794 -21.40 2.14 -36.21
N THR A 795 -21.66 1.51 -35.08
CA THR A 795 -22.89 0.75 -34.83
C THR A 795 -23.65 1.32 -33.64
N MET A 796 -24.98 1.31 -33.73
CA MET A 796 -25.87 1.65 -32.62
C MET A 796 -26.27 0.34 -31.93
N VAL A 797 -25.85 0.15 -30.68
CA VAL A 797 -26.14 -1.06 -29.90
C VAL A 797 -26.89 -0.63 -28.64
N LYS A 798 -28.18 -1.00 -28.53
CA LYS A 798 -29.06 -0.51 -27.44
C LYS A 798 -29.02 1.04 -27.38
N ASN A 799 -28.64 1.63 -26.25
CA ASN A 799 -28.54 3.08 -26.03
C ASN A 799 -27.10 3.62 -26.05
N ARG A 800 -26.18 3.00 -26.81
CA ARG A 800 -24.81 3.46 -27.00
C ARG A 800 -24.34 3.31 -28.45
N LYS A 801 -23.41 4.16 -28.88
CA LYS A 801 -22.69 4.00 -30.15
C LYS A 801 -21.39 3.26 -29.89
N GLU A 802 -20.99 2.39 -30.81
CA GLU A 802 -19.67 1.74 -30.78
C GLU A 802 -18.94 2.11 -32.07
N ALA A 803 -17.76 2.70 -31.95
CA ALA A 803 -16.86 2.98 -33.07
C ALA A 803 -15.72 1.95 -33.08
N GLY A 804 -15.76 1.01 -34.01
CA GLY A 804 -14.83 -0.11 -34.15
C GLY A 804 -13.83 0.05 -35.28
N ILE A 805 -12.59 -0.39 -35.07
CA ILE A 805 -11.53 -0.48 -36.08
C ILE A 805 -10.68 -1.74 -35.88
N TRP A 806 -10.14 -2.27 -36.98
CA TRP A 806 -9.12 -3.31 -36.94
C TRP A 806 -7.72 -2.71 -36.99
N LEU A 807 -6.82 -3.21 -36.14
CA LEU A 807 -5.43 -2.80 -36.04
C LEU A 807 -4.52 -4.02 -35.93
N THR A 808 -3.26 -3.87 -36.35
CA THR A 808 -2.20 -4.83 -36.04
C THR A 808 -1.01 -4.10 -35.45
N VAL A 809 -0.57 -4.50 -34.26
CA VAL A 809 0.68 -4.02 -33.63
C VAL A 809 1.75 -5.10 -33.77
N LEU A 810 2.80 -4.80 -34.53
CA LEU A 810 3.89 -5.74 -34.79
C LEU A 810 4.83 -5.87 -33.57
N PRO A 811 5.61 -6.96 -33.46
CA PRO A 811 6.67 -7.09 -32.47
C PRO A 811 7.60 -5.87 -32.44
N GLU A 812 7.96 -5.40 -31.25
CA GLU A 812 8.80 -4.21 -30.98
C GLU A 812 8.25 -2.88 -31.53
N GLN A 813 6.98 -2.84 -31.95
CA GLN A 813 6.35 -1.63 -32.49
C GLN A 813 5.61 -0.83 -31.41
N ASP A 814 5.75 0.50 -31.50
CA ASP A 814 4.86 1.47 -30.88
C ASP A 814 3.80 1.93 -31.89
N LEU A 815 2.52 1.93 -31.49
CA LEU A 815 1.41 2.38 -32.33
C LEU A 815 0.50 3.32 -31.54
N ASP A 816 0.31 4.54 -32.03
CA ASP A 816 -0.64 5.50 -31.49
C ASP A 816 -1.94 5.46 -32.28
N VAL A 817 -3.09 5.43 -31.60
CA VAL A 817 -4.41 5.45 -32.21
C VAL A 817 -5.24 6.55 -31.57
N LYS A 818 -5.73 7.48 -32.38
CA LYS A 818 -6.43 8.67 -31.94
C LYS A 818 -7.87 8.67 -32.42
N PHE A 819 -8.81 8.66 -31.48
CA PHE A 819 -10.23 8.87 -31.73
C PHE A 819 -10.60 10.30 -31.36
N ILE A 820 -11.34 10.98 -32.24
CA ILE A 820 -11.95 12.28 -31.98
C ILE A 820 -13.43 12.17 -32.26
N TRP A 821 -14.28 12.53 -31.29
CA TRP A 821 -15.73 12.56 -31.50
C TRP A 821 -16.37 13.82 -30.95
N LYS A 822 -17.51 14.17 -31.54
CA LYS A 822 -18.27 15.38 -31.24
C LYS A 822 -19.72 15.03 -30.93
N SER A 823 -20.26 15.63 -29.88
CA SER A 823 -21.70 15.70 -29.62
C SER A 823 -22.13 17.16 -29.59
N ASP A 824 -23.31 17.44 -30.14
CA ASP A 824 -23.90 18.78 -30.11
C ASP A 824 -24.75 18.97 -28.83
N ILE A 825 -24.72 20.18 -28.25
CA ILE A 825 -25.54 20.57 -27.10
C ILE A 825 -26.76 21.33 -27.63
N PRO A 826 -28.01 20.92 -27.32
CA PRO A 826 -29.19 21.59 -27.82
C PRO A 826 -29.27 23.07 -27.39
N GLU A 827 -29.71 23.94 -28.29
CA GLU A 827 -29.92 25.37 -28.01
C GLU A 827 -30.91 25.55 -26.83
N ASN A 828 -30.58 26.44 -25.88
CA ASN A 828 -31.27 26.69 -24.61
C ASN A 828 -31.07 25.67 -23.49
N THR A 829 -30.19 24.68 -23.64
CA THR A 829 -29.82 23.78 -22.53
C THR A 829 -28.93 24.53 -21.53
N GLN A 830 -29.44 24.78 -20.32
CA GLN A 830 -28.65 25.41 -19.24
C GLN A 830 -28.01 24.32 -18.36
N LEU A 831 -26.74 24.03 -18.62
CA LEU A 831 -25.99 23.00 -17.90
C LEU A 831 -25.27 23.59 -16.69
N SER A 832 -25.55 23.07 -15.50
CA SER A 832 -24.86 23.41 -14.25
C SER A 832 -23.61 22.54 -14.01
N GLY A 833 -23.47 21.44 -14.77
CA GLY A 833 -22.36 20.52 -14.62
C GLY A 833 -22.18 19.56 -15.78
N TYR A 834 -21.08 18.81 -15.69
CA TYR A 834 -20.67 17.77 -16.62
C TYR A 834 -20.23 16.55 -15.81
N GLY A 835 -20.84 15.41 -16.09
CA GLY A 835 -20.50 14.12 -15.51
C GLY A 835 -19.87 13.23 -16.56
N ILE A 836 -18.77 12.57 -16.21
CA ILE A 836 -18.13 11.57 -17.08
C ILE A 836 -18.03 10.24 -16.36
N TYR A 837 -18.50 9.19 -17.03
CA TYR A 837 -18.29 7.79 -16.65
C TYR A 837 -17.28 7.15 -17.62
N ILE A 838 -16.22 6.60 -17.08
CA ILE A 838 -15.20 5.87 -17.83
C ILE A 838 -15.23 4.43 -17.39
N ARG A 839 -15.55 3.55 -18.33
CA ARG A 839 -15.65 2.11 -18.10
C ARG A 839 -14.28 1.45 -18.18
N LYS A 840 -13.94 0.66 -17.17
CA LYS A 840 -12.80 -0.27 -17.23
C LYS A 840 -13.17 -1.52 -18.02
N GLN A 841 -12.29 -1.97 -18.90
CA GLN A 841 -12.42 -3.27 -19.54
C GLN A 841 -12.04 -4.40 -18.56
N ALA A 842 -12.85 -5.45 -18.52
CA ALA A 842 -12.52 -6.68 -17.81
C ALA A 842 -11.28 -7.38 -18.42
N GLY A 843 -10.53 -8.14 -17.61
CA GLY A 843 -9.33 -8.85 -18.08
C GLY A 843 -8.06 -8.01 -18.19
N VAL A 844 -8.08 -6.74 -17.79
CA VAL A 844 -6.90 -5.87 -17.86
C VAL A 844 -6.57 -5.25 -16.51
N SER A 845 -5.35 -5.48 -16.03
CA SER A 845 -4.91 -5.10 -14.67
C SER A 845 -4.07 -3.81 -14.66
N ASP A 846 -3.23 -3.60 -15.68
CA ASP A 846 -2.36 -2.42 -15.83
C ASP A 846 -2.89 -1.47 -16.90
N ASP A 847 -3.96 -0.74 -16.58
CA ASP A 847 -4.59 0.21 -17.52
C ASP A 847 -4.32 1.67 -17.12
N PRO A 848 -3.17 2.27 -17.51
CA PRO A 848 -2.85 3.65 -17.14
C PRO A 848 -3.65 4.66 -17.96
N TRP A 849 -4.44 5.49 -17.27
CA TRP A 849 -5.26 6.54 -17.85
C TRP A 849 -4.81 7.94 -17.41
N SER A 850 -4.69 8.84 -18.39
CA SER A 850 -4.51 10.27 -18.19
C SER A 850 -5.75 11.02 -18.68
N ILE A 851 -6.56 11.55 -17.77
CA ILE A 851 -7.81 12.23 -18.09
C ILE A 851 -7.67 13.72 -17.82
N ASN A 852 -7.95 14.54 -18.82
CA ASN A 852 -7.95 15.99 -18.75
C ASN A 852 -9.35 16.53 -19.06
N LEU A 853 -10.00 17.10 -18.04
CA LEU A 853 -11.31 17.73 -18.14
C LEU A 853 -11.08 19.25 -18.05
N GLY A 854 -11.20 19.94 -19.18
CA GLY A 854 -10.62 21.28 -19.40
C GLY A 854 -11.01 22.42 -18.46
N PHE A 855 -11.99 22.27 -17.56
CA PHE A 855 -12.46 23.35 -16.67
C PHE A 855 -12.97 22.83 -15.30
N THR A 856 -12.65 23.52 -14.20
CA THR A 856 -13.34 23.34 -12.89
C THR A 856 -13.72 24.69 -12.28
N LEU A 857 -14.87 24.77 -11.61
CA LEU A 857 -15.29 25.95 -10.84
C LEU A 857 -14.49 26.17 -9.55
N THR A 858 -13.89 25.11 -9.01
CA THR A 858 -13.28 25.12 -7.66
C THR A 858 -11.77 25.31 -7.66
N LYS A 859 -11.09 25.15 -8.80
CA LYS A 859 -9.65 25.45 -8.98
C LYS A 859 -9.36 26.02 -10.38
N PRO A 860 -8.51 27.04 -10.53
CA PRO A 860 -8.08 27.58 -11.83
C PRO A 860 -7.20 26.61 -12.65
N GLU A 861 -7.01 25.37 -12.21
CA GLU A 861 -6.22 24.33 -12.88
C GLU A 861 -7.15 23.24 -13.44
N SER A 862 -6.83 22.74 -14.64
CA SER A 862 -7.51 21.60 -15.29
C SER A 862 -7.60 20.39 -14.35
N PHE A 863 -8.75 19.72 -14.25
CA PHE A 863 -8.82 18.44 -13.53
C PHE A 863 -7.96 17.41 -14.28
N ARG A 864 -6.96 16.86 -13.60
CA ARG A 864 -6.09 15.81 -14.13
C ARG A 864 -6.20 14.56 -13.26
N TYR A 865 -6.63 13.46 -13.84
CA TYR A 865 -6.48 12.12 -13.29
C TYR A 865 -5.33 11.44 -14.03
N ASN A 866 -4.31 10.99 -13.31
CA ASN A 866 -3.15 10.32 -13.91
C ASN A 866 -2.73 9.14 -13.02
N THR A 867 -3.39 8.00 -13.20
CA THR A 867 -3.17 6.77 -12.43
C THR A 867 -3.73 5.55 -13.19
N ILE A 868 -3.49 4.35 -12.67
CA ILE A 868 -4.05 3.10 -13.16
C ILE A 868 -5.56 3.07 -12.91
N LEU A 869 -6.34 2.77 -13.94
CA LEU A 869 -7.78 2.57 -13.89
C LEU A 869 -8.08 1.14 -13.44
N THR A 870 -8.06 0.90 -12.13
CA THR A 870 -8.35 -0.43 -11.55
C THR A 870 -9.84 -0.75 -11.49
N LYS A 871 -10.71 0.27 -11.55
CA LYS A 871 -12.17 0.12 -11.60
C LYS A 871 -12.79 1.24 -12.42
N ASP A 872 -14.08 1.13 -12.70
CA ASP A 872 -14.83 2.21 -13.34
C ASP A 872 -14.63 3.54 -12.63
N PHE A 873 -14.42 4.58 -13.42
CA PHE A 873 -14.17 5.92 -12.93
C PHE A 873 -15.37 6.81 -13.22
N TYR A 874 -15.80 7.56 -12.20
CA TYR A 874 -16.88 8.53 -12.32
C TYR A 874 -16.46 9.85 -11.69
N GLN A 875 -16.68 10.94 -12.42
CA GLN A 875 -16.46 12.29 -11.93
C GLN A 875 -17.55 13.24 -12.43
N LYS A 876 -18.14 14.00 -11.49
CA LYS A 876 -18.97 15.18 -11.80
C LYS A 876 -18.18 16.45 -11.56
N ILE A 877 -18.28 17.40 -12.48
CA ILE A 877 -17.68 18.73 -12.41
C ILE A 877 -18.80 19.74 -12.59
N PHE A 878 -18.75 20.85 -11.85
CA PHE A 878 -19.66 21.96 -12.04
C PHE A 878 -19.08 22.93 -13.09
N ILE A 879 -19.93 23.36 -14.04
CA ILE A 879 -19.58 24.28 -15.13
C ILE A 879 -20.08 25.68 -14.75
N LYS A 880 -19.36 26.70 -15.23
CA LYS A 880 -19.53 28.11 -14.90
C LYS A 880 -20.52 28.83 -15.82
#